data_AF-A0A6B0TUJ0-F1
#
_entry.id   AF-A0A6B0TUJ0-F1
#
_cell.length_a   1.000
_cell.length_b   1.000
_cell.length_c   1.000
_cell.angle_alpha   90.00
_cell.angle_beta   90.00
_cell.angle_gamma   90.00
#
_symmetry.space_group_name_H-M   'P 1'
#
loop_
_entity.id
_entity.type
_entity.pdbx_description
1 polymer ?
#
loop_
_entity_poly.entity_id
_entity_poly.type
_entity_poly.pdbx_seq_one_letter_code
_entity_poly.pdbx_strand_id
1 'polypeptide(L)'
;MFVELCATSNFTFLTGGSHPEEYIRRASALGMPALAVADRNSVAGIVRAHSEARTIAREVEEARRIAAGEETGPSTLAHDLTPDTVVPRLIPAARLCLTGGEEITAIPADRAAWGRLCKLLTLGRRRAPKGECEIGLDDLIDHAEGLVLLAHPPAGADRPEAAGWRASMARLAACPAPAALHLVAAPRYDGRDRGRFDRLAALAAQLGLPLVASALPIMHHGRRRRLVDVLTCIREGLRIDRIGRQAQANAEQRLRSEAEMLSLFRGHADAVHRAGEVAAACRFSLDELRYEYPHEISQGEDPQTRLERLTLAGLRWRYPEGIPDRAQAQADHEIALIGKLGYAPYFLTVHDIVAFARDRGILCQGRGSAANSVVCYALGVTSVSPEIGTMVFERFVSEARDEPPDIDVDFEHERREEVIQHIYEKYGRHRAGLCATVIHYRGKRAIREVGRAMGLSGDTVAALSSQVWGWGNIGAPEERLRELGLDPTDRRMAQTLELVDEIIGFPRHLSQHVGGFIITQGDLDGLVPIENAAMEDRTVICWDKDDIDTLGILKVDVLSLGMLTCIRKAFDLIEQHHGPRYSLATLPPEDPEVYNMLCVADSVGVFQVESRAQMNFLPRMRPRCFYDLVIEVAIIRPGPIQGDMVHPYIRRRRGEEKVVFPSDALGQVLGKTLGVPLFQEQAMQIAIIGAGFTPEEADRLRRALATFKKTGTIHLFRERFLAGMAANGYDAEFAERCFSQIEGFGEYGFPESHAASFALLVYASAWLKRHHPGIFACALLNAQPMGFYAPAQIVRDAREHGVEVRPVCINASYWDNVMEPDGRGGLALRLGFRQIKAMREEEALWLTSARGNGYREVEDVWRRAGTPPRLLTILAEADAFAGLGLTRRDALWQARAIKGHEPLPLFADDLEGEGLREPQVHLPAMSEGEELVEDYVSMRLTLRSHPMALLRPLFTRQ
;
A
#
# COMPACT_ATOMS: atom_id res chain seq x y z
N MET A 1 -30.15 -0.92 -31.13
CA MET A 1 -28.82 -0.58 -30.62
C MET A 1 -28.28 -1.76 -29.82
N PHE A 2 -27.07 -2.22 -30.15
CA PHE A 2 -26.39 -3.28 -29.42
C PHE A 2 -25.63 -2.70 -28.22
N VAL A 3 -25.64 -3.42 -27.10
CA VAL A 3 -24.82 -3.15 -25.91
C VAL A 3 -24.15 -4.45 -25.51
N GLU A 4 -22.85 -4.41 -25.22
CA GLU A 4 -22.16 -5.57 -24.68
C GLU A 4 -22.42 -5.69 -23.17
N LEU A 5 -22.87 -6.87 -22.74
CA LEU A 5 -23.34 -7.13 -21.38
C LEU A 5 -22.42 -8.08 -20.59
N CYS A 6 -21.34 -8.57 -21.18
CA CYS A 6 -20.52 -9.64 -20.61
C CYS A 6 -19.00 -9.43 -20.81
N ALA A 7 -18.53 -8.17 -20.84
CA ALA A 7 -17.10 -7.90 -21.05
C ALA A 7 -16.25 -8.31 -19.84
N THR A 8 -15.14 -8.99 -20.09
CA THR A 8 -14.19 -9.43 -19.06
C THR A 8 -12.95 -8.55 -19.09
N SER A 9 -12.64 -7.90 -17.96
CA SER A 9 -11.48 -7.04 -17.80
C SER A 9 -10.27 -7.80 -17.22
N ASN A 10 -9.12 -7.13 -17.16
CA ASN A 10 -7.92 -7.67 -16.53
C ASN A 10 -8.04 -7.84 -14.99
N PHE A 11 -9.16 -7.43 -14.38
CA PHE A 11 -9.52 -7.78 -13.00
C PHE A 11 -10.08 -9.19 -12.86
N THR A 12 -10.41 -9.86 -13.97
CA THR A 12 -10.29 -11.31 -14.04
C THR A 12 -8.81 -11.64 -14.29
N PHE A 13 -8.04 -11.71 -13.20
CA PHE A 13 -6.58 -11.76 -13.24
C PHE A 13 -6.05 -12.86 -14.17
N LEU A 14 -4.99 -12.51 -14.91
CA LEU A 14 -4.33 -13.38 -15.90
C LEU A 14 -5.26 -13.96 -16.97
N THR A 15 -6.43 -13.34 -17.20
CA THR A 15 -7.42 -13.81 -18.17
C THR A 15 -7.86 -12.68 -19.09
N GLY A 16 -8.36 -11.57 -18.53
CA GLY A 16 -8.72 -10.41 -19.34
C GLY A 16 -7.48 -9.68 -19.86
N GLY A 17 -7.48 -9.38 -21.15
CA GLY A 17 -6.39 -8.72 -21.86
C GLY A 17 -6.56 -7.21 -21.96
N SER A 18 -7.43 -6.58 -21.16
CA SER A 18 -7.73 -5.15 -21.29
C SER A 18 -8.17 -4.53 -19.97
N HIS A 19 -7.80 -3.27 -19.79
CA HIS A 19 -8.22 -2.45 -18.68
C HIS A 19 -9.71 -2.08 -18.79
N PRO A 20 -10.42 -1.92 -17.67
CA PRO A 20 -11.78 -1.35 -17.67
C PRO A 20 -11.89 -0.02 -18.41
N GLU A 21 -10.87 0.84 -18.30
CA GLU A 21 -10.78 2.15 -18.95
C GLU A 21 -10.70 2.02 -20.48
N GLU A 22 -9.88 1.08 -20.98
CA GLU A 22 -9.75 0.82 -22.42
C GLU A 22 -11.06 0.32 -23.02
N TYR A 23 -11.83 -0.44 -22.25
CA TYR A 23 -13.16 -0.91 -22.66
C TYR A 23 -14.13 0.25 -22.84
N ILE A 24 -14.16 1.21 -21.91
CA ILE A 24 -15.03 2.39 -22.00
C ILE A 24 -14.62 3.28 -23.18
N ARG A 25 -13.32 3.57 -23.33
CA ARG A 25 -12.81 4.32 -24.50
C ARG A 25 -13.16 3.62 -25.82
N ARG A 26 -13.01 2.29 -25.88
CA ARG A 26 -13.36 1.54 -27.08
C ARG A 26 -14.86 1.50 -27.34
N ALA A 27 -15.70 1.40 -26.32
CA ALA A 27 -17.14 1.47 -26.44
C ALA A 27 -17.58 2.83 -27.02
N SER A 28 -16.98 3.91 -26.52
CA SER A 28 -17.20 5.28 -27.01
C SER A 28 -16.83 5.42 -28.49
N ALA A 29 -15.64 4.94 -28.88
CA ALA A 29 -15.19 4.92 -30.28
C ALA A 29 -16.05 4.06 -31.21
N LEU A 30 -16.80 3.09 -30.67
CA LEU A 30 -17.74 2.25 -31.43
C LEU A 30 -19.16 2.82 -31.46
N GLY A 31 -19.41 3.97 -30.81
CA GLY A 31 -20.75 4.56 -30.66
C GLY A 31 -21.68 3.77 -29.75
N MET A 32 -21.14 2.96 -28.84
CA MET A 32 -21.92 2.11 -27.94
C MET A 32 -22.40 2.93 -26.73
N PRO A 33 -23.71 2.96 -26.42
CA PRO A 33 -24.28 3.87 -25.41
C PRO A 33 -24.07 3.40 -23.98
N ALA A 34 -23.77 2.11 -23.79
CA ALA A 34 -23.52 1.51 -22.50
C ALA A 34 -22.64 0.27 -22.66
N LEU A 35 -21.98 -0.15 -21.58
CA LEU A 35 -21.16 -1.35 -21.55
C LEU A 35 -21.20 -1.98 -20.15
N ALA A 36 -21.44 -3.28 -20.07
CA ALA A 36 -21.28 -4.01 -18.81
C ALA A 36 -19.90 -4.68 -18.70
N VAL A 37 -19.21 -4.42 -17.59
CA VAL A 37 -17.99 -5.12 -17.18
C VAL A 37 -18.38 -6.19 -16.17
N ALA A 38 -18.20 -7.46 -16.55
CA ALA A 38 -18.62 -8.65 -15.81
C ALA A 38 -17.42 -9.56 -15.55
N ASP A 39 -16.61 -9.19 -14.55
CA ASP A 39 -15.46 -9.99 -14.13
C ASP A 39 -15.87 -11.22 -13.32
N ARG A 40 -15.01 -12.25 -13.35
CA ARG A 40 -15.28 -13.55 -12.70
C ARG A 40 -15.37 -13.39 -11.18
N ASN A 41 -16.56 -13.62 -10.62
CA ASN A 41 -16.85 -13.53 -9.19
C ASN A 41 -16.30 -12.22 -8.55
N SER A 42 -16.27 -11.11 -9.30
CA SER A 42 -15.57 -9.90 -8.89
C SER A 42 -16.20 -8.65 -9.50
N VAL A 43 -16.10 -7.55 -8.76
CA VAL A 43 -16.45 -6.18 -9.18
C VAL A 43 -15.27 -5.21 -8.95
N ALA A 44 -14.05 -5.72 -8.85
CA ALA A 44 -12.88 -4.91 -8.50
C ALA A 44 -12.55 -3.83 -9.56
N GLY A 45 -12.78 -4.12 -10.85
CA GLY A 45 -12.41 -3.24 -11.95
C GLY A 45 -13.44 -2.16 -12.30
N ILE A 46 -14.67 -2.22 -11.77
CA ILE A 46 -15.78 -1.42 -12.31
C ILE A 46 -15.65 0.08 -12.00
N VAL A 47 -15.03 0.45 -10.87
CA VAL A 47 -14.88 1.86 -10.48
C VAL A 47 -13.95 2.60 -11.45
N ARG A 48 -12.93 1.91 -11.96
CA ARG A 48 -12.03 2.44 -13.00
C ARG A 48 -12.76 2.72 -14.30
N ALA A 49 -13.63 1.80 -14.74
CA ALA A 49 -14.50 2.06 -15.89
C ALA A 49 -15.46 3.24 -15.62
N HIS A 50 -15.99 3.37 -14.40
CA HIS A 50 -16.87 4.47 -14.01
C HIS A 50 -16.14 5.82 -14.05
N SER A 51 -14.94 5.88 -13.48
CA SER A 51 -14.07 7.05 -13.49
C SER A 51 -13.73 7.49 -14.91
N GLU A 52 -13.40 6.54 -15.79
CA GLU A 52 -13.13 6.83 -17.19
C GLU A 52 -14.38 7.35 -17.92
N ALA A 53 -15.55 6.75 -17.68
CA ALA A 53 -16.81 7.24 -18.25
C ALA A 53 -17.13 8.68 -17.81
N ARG A 54 -16.90 9.02 -16.53
CA ARG A 54 -17.05 10.39 -16.02
C ARG A 54 -16.03 11.36 -16.63
N THR A 55 -14.81 10.90 -16.86
CA THR A 55 -13.75 11.70 -17.49
C THR A 55 -14.14 12.07 -18.92
N ILE A 56 -14.55 11.08 -19.73
CA ILE A 56 -15.04 11.31 -21.09
C ILE A 56 -16.26 12.23 -21.08
N ALA A 57 -17.22 12.02 -20.16
CA ALA A 57 -18.40 12.88 -20.03
C ALA A 57 -18.03 14.34 -19.80
N ARG A 58 -17.09 14.60 -18.89
CA ARG A 58 -16.61 15.95 -18.57
C ARG A 58 -15.91 16.59 -19.76
N GLU A 59 -15.00 15.87 -20.41
CA GLU A 59 -14.24 16.37 -21.57
C GLU A 59 -15.19 16.72 -22.74
N VAL A 60 -16.17 15.85 -23.03
CA VAL A 60 -17.17 16.09 -24.07
C VAL A 60 -18.05 17.29 -23.74
N GLU A 61 -18.49 17.44 -22.49
CA GLU A 61 -19.32 18.57 -22.07
C GLU A 61 -18.56 19.90 -22.09
N GLU A 62 -17.29 19.90 -21.69
CA GLU A 62 -16.40 21.05 -21.84
C GLU A 62 -16.23 21.44 -23.31
N ALA A 63 -15.99 20.47 -24.21
CA ALA A 63 -15.88 20.75 -25.63
C ALA A 63 -17.20 21.27 -26.24
N ARG A 64 -18.36 20.84 -25.75
CA ARG A 64 -19.66 21.39 -26.16
C ARG A 64 -19.83 22.84 -25.73
N ARG A 65 -19.48 23.18 -24.49
CA ARG A 65 -19.57 24.56 -23.97
C ARG A 65 -18.61 25.51 -24.69
N ILE A 66 -17.39 25.05 -25.00
CA ILE A 66 -16.43 25.80 -25.82
C ILE A 66 -16.97 26.00 -27.25
N ALA A 67 -17.50 24.96 -27.87
CA ALA A 67 -18.09 25.05 -29.21
C ALA A 67 -19.33 25.98 -29.26
N ALA A 68 -20.08 26.07 -28.16
CA ALA A 68 -21.21 26.98 -27.99
C ALA A 68 -20.82 28.44 -27.68
N GLY A 69 -19.53 28.72 -27.41
CA GLY A 69 -19.04 30.05 -27.05
C GLY A 69 -19.37 30.49 -25.62
N GLU A 70 -19.79 29.56 -24.76
CA GLU A 70 -20.16 29.82 -23.35
C GLU A 70 -18.93 29.89 -22.43
N GLU A 71 -17.82 29.27 -22.84
CA GLU A 71 -16.52 29.32 -22.16
C GLU A 71 -15.41 29.71 -23.13
N THR A 72 -14.49 30.57 -22.70
CA THR A 72 -13.27 30.93 -23.42
C THR A 72 -12.07 30.17 -22.83
N GLY A 73 -11.55 29.20 -23.59
CA GLY A 73 -10.37 28.43 -23.18
C GLY A 73 -9.98 27.36 -24.22
N PRO A 74 -8.73 26.85 -24.20
CA PRO A 74 -8.34 25.73 -25.03
C PRO A 74 -9.05 24.45 -24.55
N SER A 75 -9.58 23.67 -25.50
CA SER A 75 -10.24 22.42 -25.18
C SER A 75 -9.27 21.40 -24.57
N THR A 76 -9.63 20.79 -23.44
CA THR A 76 -8.90 19.65 -22.85
C THR A 76 -9.24 18.30 -23.50
N LEU A 77 -10.06 18.32 -24.55
CA LEU A 77 -10.54 17.14 -25.25
C LEU A 77 -9.36 16.32 -25.80
N ALA A 78 -9.31 15.04 -25.45
CA ALA A 78 -8.35 14.12 -26.04
C ALA A 78 -8.51 14.12 -27.58
N HIS A 79 -7.39 14.01 -28.32
CA HIS A 79 -7.36 14.15 -29.79
C HIS A 79 -8.29 13.18 -30.55
N ASP A 80 -8.74 12.12 -29.89
CA ASP A 80 -9.61 11.06 -30.41
C ASP A 80 -11.11 11.27 -30.07
N LEU A 81 -11.46 12.30 -29.30
CA LEU A 81 -12.84 12.63 -28.95
C LEU A 81 -13.34 13.86 -29.72
N THR A 82 -14.66 13.98 -29.86
CA THR A 82 -15.37 15.10 -30.49
C THR A 82 -16.59 15.50 -29.65
N PRO A 83 -17.17 16.71 -29.82
CA PRO A 83 -18.40 17.11 -29.12
C PRO A 83 -19.60 16.16 -29.35
N ASP A 84 -19.61 15.45 -30.48
CA ASP A 84 -20.64 14.47 -30.86
C ASP A 84 -20.34 13.04 -30.35
N THR A 85 -19.25 12.87 -29.60
CA THR A 85 -18.84 11.55 -29.11
C THR A 85 -19.87 10.97 -28.14
N VAL A 86 -20.21 9.70 -28.34
CA VAL A 86 -21.10 8.96 -27.44
C VAL A 86 -20.36 8.66 -26.15
N VAL A 87 -20.93 9.08 -25.02
CA VAL A 87 -20.42 8.78 -23.68
C VAL A 87 -21.05 7.47 -23.21
N PRO A 88 -20.30 6.36 -23.10
CA PRO A 88 -20.88 5.09 -22.69
C PRO A 88 -21.18 5.10 -21.19
N ARG A 89 -22.38 4.66 -20.82
CA ARG A 89 -22.71 4.38 -19.42
C ARG A 89 -22.13 3.02 -19.00
N LEU A 90 -21.43 2.97 -17.88
CA LEU A 90 -21.06 1.69 -17.26
C LEU A 90 -22.31 1.00 -16.69
N ILE A 91 -22.43 -0.30 -16.96
CA ILE A 91 -23.37 -1.21 -16.28
C ILE A 91 -22.56 -2.10 -15.34
N PRO A 92 -22.61 -1.89 -14.02
CA PRO A 92 -21.96 -2.77 -13.05
C PRO A 92 -22.46 -4.21 -13.20
N ALA A 93 -21.57 -5.19 -13.29
CA ALA A 93 -21.95 -6.60 -13.40
C ALA A 93 -20.86 -7.52 -12.82
N ALA A 94 -21.22 -8.78 -12.58
CA ALA A 94 -20.26 -9.83 -12.23
C ALA A 94 -20.62 -11.13 -12.95
N ARG A 95 -19.61 -11.86 -13.45
CA ARG A 95 -19.82 -13.22 -13.95
C ARG A 95 -19.69 -14.21 -12.81
N LEU A 96 -20.82 -14.68 -12.32
CA LEU A 96 -20.92 -15.69 -11.28
C LEU A 96 -20.55 -17.06 -11.87
N CYS A 97 -19.46 -17.63 -11.38
CA CYS A 97 -19.03 -18.99 -11.68
C CYS A 97 -19.31 -19.85 -10.45
N LEU A 98 -20.34 -20.67 -10.54
CA LEU A 98 -20.85 -21.46 -9.43
C LEU A 98 -20.06 -22.76 -9.25
N THR A 99 -20.15 -23.35 -8.07
CA THR A 99 -19.50 -24.64 -7.73
C THR A 99 -20.03 -25.81 -8.56
N GLY A 100 -21.27 -25.72 -9.06
CA GLY A 100 -21.86 -26.69 -10.00
C GLY A 100 -21.36 -26.57 -11.45
N GLY A 101 -20.53 -25.55 -11.75
CA GLY A 101 -19.98 -25.30 -13.08
C GLY A 101 -20.84 -24.40 -13.96
N GLU A 102 -21.98 -23.90 -13.47
CA GLU A 102 -22.78 -22.90 -14.17
C GLU A 102 -22.07 -21.54 -14.18
N GLU A 103 -22.12 -20.87 -15.32
CA GLU A 103 -21.67 -19.48 -15.47
C GLU A 103 -22.87 -18.58 -15.77
N ILE A 104 -23.06 -17.52 -14.97
CA ILE A 104 -24.19 -16.60 -15.07
C ILE A 104 -23.67 -15.18 -14.88
N THR A 105 -23.88 -14.28 -15.85
CA THR A 105 -23.64 -12.85 -15.60
C THR A 105 -24.82 -12.29 -14.82
N ALA A 106 -24.57 -11.74 -13.64
CA ALA A 106 -25.56 -11.03 -12.85
C ALA A 106 -25.40 -9.52 -13.03
N ILE A 107 -26.51 -8.86 -13.37
CA ILE A 107 -26.59 -7.41 -13.54
C ILE A 107 -27.66 -6.89 -12.57
N PRO A 108 -27.32 -6.00 -11.62
CA PRO A 108 -28.30 -5.41 -10.73
C PRO A 108 -29.14 -4.36 -11.48
N ALA A 109 -30.46 -4.48 -11.37
CA ALA A 109 -31.37 -3.49 -11.98
C ALA A 109 -31.35 -2.15 -11.22
N ASP A 110 -31.20 -2.21 -9.89
CA ASP A 110 -31.24 -1.09 -8.95
C ASP A 110 -30.22 -1.24 -7.80
N ARG A 111 -30.18 -0.25 -6.90
CA ARG A 111 -29.29 -0.22 -5.72
C ARG A 111 -29.50 -1.39 -4.75
N ALA A 112 -30.74 -1.84 -4.56
CA ALA A 112 -31.04 -2.96 -3.66
C ALA A 112 -30.52 -4.29 -4.23
N ALA A 113 -30.70 -4.49 -5.54
CA ALA A 113 -30.16 -5.61 -6.28
C ALA A 113 -28.62 -5.62 -6.25
N TRP A 114 -27.96 -4.46 -6.35
CA TRP A 114 -26.52 -4.36 -6.16
C TRP A 114 -26.09 -4.82 -4.76
N GLY A 115 -26.82 -4.41 -3.72
CA GLY A 115 -26.55 -4.86 -2.35
C GLY A 115 -26.65 -6.38 -2.21
N ARG A 116 -27.67 -7.01 -2.83
CA ARG A 116 -27.82 -8.48 -2.85
C ARG A 116 -26.69 -9.18 -3.61
N LEU A 117 -26.24 -8.62 -4.74
CA LEU A 117 -25.07 -9.12 -5.47
C LEU A 117 -23.80 -9.05 -4.61
N CYS A 118 -23.59 -7.96 -3.89
CA CYS A 118 -22.44 -7.80 -3.00
C CYS A 118 -22.47 -8.78 -1.82
N LYS A 119 -23.65 -9.02 -1.23
CA LYS A 119 -23.85 -10.02 -0.18
C LYS A 119 -23.60 -11.45 -0.69
N LEU A 120 -24.07 -11.79 -1.89
CA LEU A 120 -23.80 -13.07 -2.54
C LEU A 120 -22.29 -13.29 -2.78
N LEU A 121 -21.61 -12.29 -3.33
CA LEU A 121 -20.16 -12.36 -3.55
C LEU A 121 -19.41 -12.46 -2.22
N THR A 122 -19.81 -11.69 -1.20
CA THR A 122 -19.23 -11.76 0.15
C THR A 122 -19.39 -13.15 0.75
N LEU A 123 -20.58 -13.75 0.65
CA LEU A 123 -20.86 -15.10 1.14
C LEU A 123 -19.90 -16.11 0.52
N GLY A 124 -19.75 -16.10 -0.82
CA GLY A 124 -18.85 -17.02 -1.50
C GLY A 124 -17.38 -16.77 -1.24
N ARG A 125 -16.96 -15.50 -1.13
CA ARG A 125 -15.59 -15.09 -0.82
C ARG A 125 -15.19 -15.43 0.62
N ARG A 126 -16.14 -15.40 1.56
CA ARG A 126 -15.88 -15.73 2.98
C ARG A 126 -15.83 -17.23 3.26
N ARG A 127 -16.45 -18.05 2.40
CA ARG A 127 -16.36 -19.52 2.47
C ARG A 127 -15.02 -20.07 1.94
N ALA A 128 -14.33 -19.29 1.10
CA ALA A 128 -13.11 -19.71 0.42
C ALA A 128 -11.84 -19.01 0.97
N PRO A 129 -10.64 -19.54 0.67
CA PRO A 129 -9.38 -18.82 0.86
C PRO A 129 -9.32 -17.53 0.02
N LYS A 130 -8.43 -16.61 0.41
CA LYS A 130 -8.25 -15.34 -0.28
C LYS A 130 -8.04 -15.52 -1.80
N GLY A 131 -8.82 -14.78 -2.59
CA GLY A 131 -8.75 -14.80 -4.05
C GLY A 131 -9.66 -15.84 -4.71
N GLU A 132 -10.22 -16.78 -3.96
CA GLU A 132 -11.20 -17.77 -4.41
C GLU A 132 -12.63 -17.38 -4.00
N CYS A 133 -13.64 -18.05 -4.53
CA CYS A 133 -15.05 -17.75 -4.24
C CYS A 133 -15.93 -18.98 -4.50
N GLU A 134 -16.67 -19.41 -3.48
CA GLU A 134 -17.53 -20.60 -3.51
C GLU A 134 -19.01 -20.22 -3.41
N ILE A 135 -19.69 -20.13 -4.56
CA ILE A 135 -21.12 -19.80 -4.64
C ILE A 135 -21.86 -21.01 -5.24
N GLY A 136 -22.90 -21.48 -4.55
CA GLY A 136 -23.82 -22.49 -5.04
C GLY A 136 -25.03 -21.89 -5.77
N LEU A 137 -25.79 -22.75 -6.45
CA LEU A 137 -27.04 -22.34 -7.13
C LEU A 137 -28.08 -21.82 -6.14
N ASP A 138 -28.21 -22.47 -4.99
CA ASP A 138 -29.18 -22.07 -3.96
C ASP A 138 -28.82 -20.70 -3.38
N ASP A 139 -27.53 -20.41 -3.16
CA ASP A 139 -27.09 -19.08 -2.73
C ASP A 139 -27.51 -17.99 -3.74
N LEU A 140 -27.37 -18.27 -5.05
CA LEU A 140 -27.81 -17.35 -6.11
C LEU A 140 -29.33 -17.16 -6.07
N ILE A 141 -30.10 -18.24 -5.94
CA ILE A 141 -31.57 -18.17 -5.86
C ILE A 141 -32.01 -17.27 -4.70
N ASP A 142 -31.38 -17.42 -3.53
CA ASP A 142 -31.69 -16.64 -2.32
C ASP A 142 -31.36 -15.14 -2.47
N HIS A 143 -30.45 -14.78 -3.38
CA HIS A 143 -30.01 -13.41 -3.62
C HIS A 143 -30.43 -12.85 -4.99
N ALA A 144 -31.27 -13.59 -5.74
CA ALA A 144 -31.57 -13.25 -7.13
C ALA A 144 -32.49 -12.03 -7.30
N GLU A 145 -33.16 -11.59 -6.23
CA GLU A 145 -34.17 -10.54 -6.32
C GLU A 145 -33.65 -9.25 -7.00
N GLY A 146 -34.35 -8.79 -8.03
CA GLY A 146 -33.96 -7.58 -8.78
C GLY A 146 -32.70 -7.73 -9.64
N LEU A 147 -32.07 -8.91 -9.70
CA LEU A 147 -30.97 -9.19 -10.62
C LEU A 147 -31.52 -9.60 -11.99
N VAL A 148 -30.96 -9.04 -13.05
CA VAL A 148 -31.06 -9.57 -14.40
C VAL A 148 -29.93 -10.59 -14.58
N LEU A 149 -30.30 -11.83 -14.88
CA LEU A 149 -29.38 -12.96 -15.01
C LEU A 149 -29.21 -13.34 -16.48
N LEU A 150 -27.97 -13.46 -16.93
CA LEU A 150 -27.61 -13.92 -18.27
C LEU A 150 -26.88 -15.26 -18.16
N ALA A 151 -27.60 -16.34 -18.42
CA ALA A 151 -27.06 -17.71 -18.33
C ALA A 151 -26.17 -18.02 -19.53
N HIS A 152 -24.93 -18.43 -19.26
CA HIS A 152 -23.98 -18.85 -20.30
C HIS A 152 -24.12 -20.36 -20.54
N PRO A 153 -24.55 -20.79 -21.73
CA PRO A 153 -24.69 -22.21 -22.02
C PRO A 153 -23.32 -22.89 -22.14
N PRO A 154 -23.09 -24.05 -21.49
CA PRO A 154 -21.89 -24.84 -21.69
C PRO A 154 -21.80 -25.36 -23.13
N ALA A 155 -20.60 -25.84 -23.51
CA ALA A 155 -20.42 -26.46 -24.82
C ALA A 155 -21.35 -27.69 -24.96
N GLY A 156 -22.27 -27.65 -25.93
CA GLY A 156 -23.25 -28.73 -26.12
C GLY A 156 -24.39 -28.73 -25.11
N ALA A 157 -24.82 -27.56 -24.62
CA ALA A 157 -25.96 -27.40 -23.70
C ALA A 157 -27.29 -28.06 -24.19
N ASP A 158 -27.41 -28.29 -25.50
CA ASP A 158 -28.51 -29.00 -26.15
C ASP A 158 -28.44 -30.53 -25.97
N ARG A 159 -27.27 -31.08 -25.63
CA ARG A 159 -27.02 -32.53 -25.55
C ARG A 159 -27.41 -33.14 -24.20
N PRO A 160 -27.68 -34.46 -24.12
CA PRO A 160 -28.06 -35.13 -22.88
C PRO A 160 -27.10 -34.91 -21.70
N GLU A 161 -25.80 -34.79 -21.97
CA GLU A 161 -24.75 -34.62 -20.96
C GLU A 161 -24.90 -33.29 -20.18
N ALA A 162 -25.56 -32.28 -20.75
CA ALA A 162 -25.86 -31.01 -20.10
C ALA A 162 -27.19 -31.02 -19.33
N ALA A 163 -27.76 -32.20 -19.03
CA ALA A 163 -29.02 -32.31 -18.27
C ALA A 163 -28.97 -31.60 -16.90
N GLY A 164 -27.84 -31.70 -16.18
CA GLY A 164 -27.66 -31.01 -14.89
C GLY A 164 -27.79 -29.49 -15.03
N TRP A 165 -27.06 -28.89 -15.97
CA TRP A 165 -27.13 -27.45 -16.25
C TRP A 165 -28.56 -27.02 -16.65
N ARG A 166 -29.26 -27.80 -17.50
CA ARG A 166 -30.66 -27.50 -17.87
C ARG A 166 -31.60 -27.57 -16.68
N ALA A 167 -31.40 -28.51 -15.77
CA ALA A 167 -32.17 -28.58 -14.52
C ALA A 167 -31.91 -27.36 -13.64
N SER A 168 -30.65 -26.92 -13.51
CA SER A 168 -30.30 -25.68 -12.80
C SER A 168 -30.98 -24.45 -13.41
N MET A 169 -30.99 -24.33 -14.75
CA MET A 169 -31.66 -23.23 -15.44
C MET A 169 -33.18 -23.28 -15.27
N ALA A 170 -33.79 -24.47 -15.30
CA ALA A 170 -35.22 -24.62 -15.05
C ALA A 170 -35.59 -24.23 -13.61
N ARG A 171 -34.76 -24.57 -12.63
CA ARG A 171 -34.93 -24.12 -11.23
C ARG A 171 -34.85 -22.60 -11.11
N LEU A 172 -33.87 -21.95 -11.76
CA LEU A 172 -33.77 -20.49 -11.78
C LEU A 172 -34.94 -19.84 -12.50
N ALA A 173 -35.39 -20.40 -13.63
CA ALA A 173 -36.51 -19.88 -14.40
C ALA A 173 -37.85 -20.00 -13.65
N ALA A 174 -38.00 -21.02 -12.80
CA ALA A 174 -39.16 -21.19 -11.93
C ALA A 174 -39.13 -20.25 -10.70
N CYS A 175 -38.00 -19.62 -10.40
CA CYS A 175 -37.88 -18.67 -9.31
C CYS A 175 -38.45 -17.31 -9.76
N PRO A 176 -39.41 -16.72 -9.02
CA PRO A 176 -39.94 -15.40 -9.36
C PRO A 176 -39.04 -14.24 -8.91
N ALA A 177 -37.96 -14.52 -8.17
CA ALA A 177 -37.10 -13.48 -7.59
C ALA A 177 -36.27 -12.71 -8.64
N PRO A 178 -35.54 -13.35 -9.59
CA PRO A 178 -34.82 -12.61 -10.62
C PRO A 178 -35.73 -11.66 -11.40
N ALA A 179 -35.24 -10.45 -11.67
CA ALA A 179 -35.96 -9.49 -12.50
C ALA A 179 -36.17 -10.01 -13.92
N ALA A 180 -35.17 -10.71 -14.46
CA ALA A 180 -35.28 -11.45 -15.71
C ALA A 180 -34.16 -12.50 -15.81
N LEU A 181 -34.41 -13.56 -16.57
CA LEU A 181 -33.42 -14.58 -16.93
C LEU A 181 -33.36 -14.72 -18.45
N HIS A 182 -32.16 -14.58 -19.01
CA HIS A 182 -31.89 -14.66 -20.44
C HIS A 182 -30.87 -15.76 -20.74
N LEU A 183 -30.96 -16.34 -21.93
CA LEU A 183 -29.92 -17.25 -22.45
C LEU A 183 -28.94 -16.49 -23.35
N VAL A 184 -27.64 -16.55 -23.03
CA VAL A 184 -26.60 -15.90 -23.82
C VAL A 184 -26.28 -16.70 -25.07
N ALA A 185 -26.30 -16.04 -26.23
CA ALA A 185 -25.72 -16.54 -27.46
C ALA A 185 -24.45 -15.74 -27.79
N ALA A 186 -23.34 -16.46 -27.97
CA ALA A 186 -22.05 -15.87 -28.31
C ALA A 186 -21.33 -16.68 -29.41
N PRO A 187 -20.65 -16.00 -30.35
CA PRO A 187 -19.88 -16.65 -31.40
C PRO A 187 -18.65 -17.37 -30.82
N ARG A 188 -18.27 -18.49 -31.43
CA ARG A 188 -16.98 -19.17 -31.21
C ARG A 188 -16.02 -19.03 -32.38
N TYR A 189 -16.49 -18.50 -33.52
CA TYR A 189 -15.67 -18.21 -34.69
C TYR A 189 -14.99 -19.46 -35.27
N ASP A 190 -15.67 -20.61 -35.18
CA ASP A 190 -15.23 -21.92 -35.69
C ASP A 190 -15.96 -22.31 -37.01
N GLY A 191 -16.64 -21.35 -37.63
CA GLY A 191 -17.46 -21.56 -38.83
C GLY A 191 -18.79 -22.25 -38.59
N ARG A 192 -19.14 -22.58 -37.34
CA ARG A 192 -20.40 -23.28 -36.98
C ARG A 192 -21.36 -22.41 -36.19
N ASP A 193 -21.12 -21.11 -36.13
CA ASP A 193 -21.87 -20.15 -35.32
C ASP A 193 -23.35 -20.10 -35.69
N ARG A 194 -23.71 -20.04 -36.99
CA ARG A 194 -25.11 -19.96 -37.43
C ARG A 194 -25.95 -21.13 -36.91
N GLY A 195 -25.50 -22.37 -37.17
CA GLY A 195 -26.20 -23.55 -36.67
C GLY A 195 -26.16 -23.66 -35.14
N ARG A 196 -25.17 -23.07 -34.46
CA ARG A 196 -25.15 -22.98 -33.00
C ARG A 196 -26.22 -22.02 -32.49
N PHE A 197 -26.37 -20.85 -33.12
CA PHE A 197 -27.42 -19.89 -32.76
C PHE A 197 -28.81 -20.49 -32.98
N ASP A 198 -29.04 -21.24 -34.07
CA ASP A 198 -30.31 -21.93 -34.29
C ASP A 198 -30.62 -22.93 -33.15
N ARG A 199 -29.63 -23.71 -32.71
CA ARG A 199 -29.79 -24.65 -31.58
C ARG A 199 -29.99 -23.94 -30.24
N LEU A 200 -29.29 -22.84 -30.01
CA LEU A 200 -29.45 -22.02 -28.80
C LEU A 200 -30.83 -21.35 -28.77
N ALA A 201 -31.33 -20.86 -29.90
CA ALA A 201 -32.68 -20.31 -30.01
C ALA A 201 -33.75 -21.39 -29.72
N ALA A 202 -33.57 -22.61 -30.24
CA ALA A 202 -34.45 -23.73 -29.92
C ALA A 202 -34.40 -24.11 -28.44
N LEU A 203 -33.21 -24.15 -27.84
CA LEU A 203 -33.02 -24.41 -26.42
C LEU A 203 -33.65 -23.30 -25.55
N ALA A 204 -33.48 -22.04 -25.94
CA ALA A 204 -34.08 -20.89 -25.27
C ALA A 204 -35.62 -21.02 -25.26
N ALA A 205 -36.22 -21.38 -26.40
CA ALA A 205 -37.65 -21.64 -26.49
C ALA A 205 -38.12 -22.81 -25.61
N GLN A 206 -37.33 -23.90 -25.54
CA GLN A 206 -37.64 -25.05 -24.66
C GLN A 206 -37.61 -24.69 -23.17
N LEU A 207 -36.70 -23.80 -22.77
CA LEU A 207 -36.56 -23.33 -21.39
C LEU A 207 -37.48 -22.15 -21.06
N GLY A 208 -38.19 -21.59 -22.05
CA GLY A 208 -38.99 -20.39 -21.88
C GLY A 208 -38.18 -19.11 -21.64
N LEU A 209 -36.91 -19.08 -22.08
CA LEU A 209 -35.99 -17.97 -21.86
C LEU A 209 -35.79 -17.14 -23.13
N PRO A 210 -35.75 -15.80 -23.06
CA PRO A 210 -35.37 -14.98 -24.21
C PRO A 210 -33.87 -15.12 -24.52
N LEU A 211 -33.53 -15.15 -25.81
CA LEU A 211 -32.15 -15.16 -26.27
C LEU A 211 -31.57 -13.75 -26.30
N VAL A 212 -30.34 -13.56 -25.82
CA VAL A 212 -29.59 -12.30 -25.85
C VAL A 212 -28.20 -12.52 -26.47
N ALA A 213 -27.77 -11.60 -27.33
CA ALA A 213 -26.46 -11.69 -27.99
C ALA A 213 -25.35 -11.05 -27.13
N SER A 214 -24.15 -11.63 -27.17
CA SER A 214 -22.92 -11.05 -26.63
C SER A 214 -21.73 -11.47 -27.50
N ALA A 215 -20.71 -10.62 -27.60
CA ALA A 215 -19.42 -10.97 -28.20
C ALA A 215 -18.49 -11.70 -27.21
N LEU A 216 -18.84 -11.76 -25.92
CA LEU A 216 -18.03 -12.25 -24.80
C LEU A 216 -16.56 -11.76 -24.88
N PRO A 217 -16.32 -10.44 -24.92
CA PRO A 217 -14.98 -9.95 -25.11
C PRO A 217 -14.13 -10.18 -23.86
N ILE A 218 -12.93 -10.68 -24.07
CA ILE A 218 -11.85 -10.71 -23.06
C ILE A 218 -10.77 -9.68 -23.37
N MET A 219 -10.90 -8.96 -24.49
CA MET A 219 -10.07 -7.83 -24.86
C MET A 219 -10.87 -6.72 -25.53
N HIS A 220 -10.42 -5.47 -25.46
CA HIS A 220 -11.07 -4.35 -26.15
C HIS A 220 -10.75 -4.36 -27.67
N HIS A 221 -9.57 -4.86 -28.06
CA HIS A 221 -9.11 -4.90 -29.45
C HIS A 221 -8.32 -6.18 -29.76
N GLY A 222 -8.42 -6.69 -31.00
CA GLY A 222 -7.82 -7.98 -31.39
C GLY A 222 -6.29 -8.03 -31.33
N ARG A 223 -5.61 -6.88 -31.34
CA ARG A 223 -4.15 -6.81 -31.15
C ARG A 223 -3.71 -7.35 -29.78
N ARG A 224 -4.58 -7.28 -28.76
CA ARG A 224 -4.33 -7.80 -27.41
C ARG A 224 -4.25 -9.34 -27.33
N ARG A 225 -4.57 -10.07 -28.40
CA ARG A 225 -4.50 -11.55 -28.42
C ARG A 225 -3.14 -12.07 -27.94
N ARG A 226 -2.04 -11.50 -28.45
CA ARG A 226 -0.67 -11.92 -28.07
C ARG A 226 -0.48 -11.85 -26.57
N LEU A 227 -0.92 -10.76 -25.94
CA LEU A 227 -0.86 -10.59 -24.50
C LEU A 227 -1.75 -11.59 -23.76
N VAL A 228 -2.97 -11.85 -24.23
CA VAL A 228 -3.87 -12.86 -23.63
C VAL A 228 -3.26 -14.27 -23.63
N ASP A 229 -2.57 -14.65 -24.71
CA ASP A 229 -1.86 -15.93 -24.78
C ASP A 229 -0.70 -15.99 -23.77
N VAL A 230 0.02 -14.88 -23.57
CA VAL A 230 1.07 -14.76 -22.54
C VAL A 230 0.48 -14.83 -21.13
N LEU A 231 -0.63 -14.14 -20.87
CA LEU A 231 -1.34 -14.20 -19.58
C LEU A 231 -1.78 -15.64 -19.28
N THR A 232 -2.26 -16.37 -20.28
CA THR A 232 -2.59 -17.79 -20.18
C THR A 232 -1.35 -18.61 -19.83
N CYS A 233 -0.21 -18.39 -20.50
CA CYS A 233 1.04 -19.07 -20.16
C CYS A 233 1.47 -18.80 -18.70
N ILE A 234 1.33 -17.57 -18.22
CA ILE A 234 1.66 -17.21 -16.82
C ILE A 234 0.71 -17.91 -15.85
N ARG A 235 -0.60 -17.95 -16.14
CA ARG A 235 -1.63 -18.61 -15.31
C ARG A 235 -1.40 -20.11 -15.20
N GLU A 236 -1.10 -20.76 -16.31
CA GLU A 236 -0.94 -22.23 -16.40
C GLU A 236 0.50 -22.71 -16.13
N GLY A 237 1.46 -21.78 -15.94
CA GLY A 237 2.87 -22.13 -15.74
C GLY A 237 3.56 -22.71 -16.98
N LEU A 238 3.10 -22.34 -18.17
CA LEU A 238 3.58 -22.85 -19.46
C LEU A 238 4.48 -21.85 -20.20
N ARG A 239 5.15 -22.35 -21.24
CA ARG A 239 5.83 -21.52 -22.25
C ARG A 239 4.95 -21.35 -23.47
N ILE A 240 5.10 -20.24 -24.18
CA ILE A 240 4.35 -19.94 -25.41
C ILE A 240 4.50 -21.03 -26.46
N ASP A 241 5.67 -21.68 -26.56
CA ASP A 241 5.93 -22.78 -27.49
C ASP A 241 5.14 -24.06 -27.16
N ARG A 242 4.58 -24.16 -25.94
CA ARG A 242 3.84 -25.33 -25.42
C ARG A 242 2.38 -25.04 -25.09
N ILE A 243 1.88 -23.84 -25.37
CA ILE A 243 0.51 -23.41 -25.04
C ILE A 243 -0.57 -24.29 -25.71
N GLY A 244 -0.28 -24.82 -26.89
CA GLY A 244 -1.16 -25.77 -27.59
C GLY A 244 -2.60 -25.27 -27.75
N ARG A 245 -3.58 -26.07 -27.32
CA ARG A 245 -5.02 -25.76 -27.42
C ARG A 245 -5.52 -24.76 -26.38
N GLN A 246 -4.68 -24.35 -25.44
CA GLN A 246 -5.04 -23.31 -24.46
C GLN A 246 -4.89 -21.89 -25.03
N ALA A 247 -4.21 -21.74 -26.18
CA ALA A 247 -4.14 -20.46 -26.87
C ALA A 247 -5.52 -20.01 -27.35
N GLN A 248 -5.69 -18.70 -27.44
CA GLN A 248 -6.82 -18.11 -28.15
C GLN A 248 -6.81 -18.58 -29.60
N ALA A 249 -7.94 -19.13 -30.06
CA ALA A 249 -8.06 -19.65 -31.43
C ALA A 249 -7.87 -18.54 -32.47
N ASN A 250 -8.29 -17.32 -32.15
CA ASN A 250 -8.27 -16.14 -33.01
C ASN A 250 -8.27 -14.86 -32.15
N ALA A 251 -8.37 -13.70 -32.79
CA ALA A 251 -8.42 -12.38 -32.14
C ALA A 251 -9.84 -11.80 -32.03
N GLU A 252 -10.86 -12.65 -32.17
CA GLU A 252 -12.24 -12.22 -32.39
C GLU A 252 -13.05 -12.03 -31.10
N GLN A 253 -12.57 -12.54 -29.94
CA GLN A 253 -13.13 -12.27 -28.59
C GLN A 253 -12.81 -10.85 -28.11
N ARG A 254 -13.17 -9.87 -28.94
CA ARG A 254 -12.96 -8.44 -28.75
C ARG A 254 -14.27 -7.67 -28.73
N LEU A 255 -14.27 -6.43 -28.26
CA LEU A 255 -15.45 -5.57 -28.35
C LEU A 255 -15.85 -5.34 -29.82
N ARG A 256 -17.17 -5.36 -30.09
CA ARG A 256 -17.78 -5.31 -31.43
C ARG A 256 -18.75 -4.15 -31.57
N SER A 257 -18.84 -3.61 -32.79
CA SER A 257 -19.91 -2.66 -33.13
C SER A 257 -21.25 -3.37 -33.36
N GLU A 258 -22.34 -2.62 -33.31
CA GLU A 258 -23.67 -3.14 -33.65
C GLU A 258 -23.73 -3.73 -35.06
N ALA A 259 -23.11 -3.07 -36.05
CA ALA A 259 -23.09 -3.55 -37.42
C ALA A 259 -22.38 -4.90 -37.57
N GLU A 260 -21.27 -5.10 -36.83
CA GLU A 260 -20.59 -6.40 -36.78
C GLU A 260 -21.50 -7.47 -36.15
N MET A 261 -22.16 -7.14 -35.03
CA MET A 261 -23.03 -8.08 -34.33
C MET A 261 -24.26 -8.46 -35.17
N LEU A 262 -24.92 -7.52 -35.84
CA LEU A 262 -26.05 -7.81 -36.73
C LEU A 262 -25.64 -8.70 -37.92
N SER A 263 -24.41 -8.54 -38.41
CA SER A 263 -23.87 -9.40 -39.46
C SER A 263 -23.63 -10.83 -38.95
N LEU A 264 -23.00 -10.97 -37.77
CA LEU A 264 -22.73 -12.26 -37.14
C LEU A 264 -24.02 -13.02 -36.76
N PHE A 265 -25.01 -12.29 -36.24
CA PHE A 265 -26.29 -12.83 -35.80
C PHE A 265 -27.38 -12.73 -36.88
N ARG A 266 -27.01 -12.81 -38.16
CA ARG A 266 -27.99 -12.79 -39.25
C ARG A 266 -29.01 -13.92 -39.09
N GLY A 267 -30.30 -13.55 -39.01
CA GLY A 267 -31.41 -14.46 -38.70
C GLY A 267 -31.79 -14.52 -37.21
N HIS A 268 -31.00 -13.89 -36.35
CA HIS A 268 -31.20 -13.78 -34.90
C HIS A 268 -30.98 -12.33 -34.41
N ALA A 269 -31.35 -11.34 -35.24
CA ALA A 269 -31.13 -9.92 -34.95
C ALA A 269 -31.87 -9.45 -33.69
N ASP A 270 -33.00 -10.07 -33.36
CA ASP A 270 -33.75 -9.80 -32.12
C ASP A 270 -32.89 -10.04 -30.87
N ALA A 271 -31.97 -11.00 -30.88
CA ALA A 271 -31.06 -11.23 -29.76
C ALA A 271 -30.06 -10.08 -29.58
N VAL A 272 -29.65 -9.44 -30.68
CA VAL A 272 -28.76 -8.26 -30.68
C VAL A 272 -29.50 -7.04 -30.13
N HIS A 273 -30.74 -6.82 -30.56
CA HIS A 273 -31.56 -5.71 -30.07
C HIS A 273 -31.96 -5.90 -28.60
N ARG A 274 -32.23 -7.14 -28.19
CA ARG A 274 -32.54 -7.48 -26.79
C ARG A 274 -31.40 -7.13 -25.83
N ALA A 275 -30.15 -7.17 -26.27
CA ALA A 275 -29.04 -6.72 -25.43
C ALA A 275 -29.17 -5.23 -25.07
N GLY A 276 -29.64 -4.40 -26.01
CA GLY A 276 -29.98 -3.00 -25.76
C GLY A 276 -31.20 -2.82 -24.86
N GLU A 277 -32.23 -3.66 -25.00
CA GLU A 277 -33.42 -3.65 -24.12
C GLU A 277 -33.04 -3.98 -22.67
N VAL A 278 -32.22 -5.01 -22.47
CA VAL A 278 -31.68 -5.39 -21.15
C VAL A 278 -30.85 -4.26 -20.56
N ALA A 279 -29.96 -3.66 -21.34
CA ALA A 279 -29.19 -2.51 -20.91
C ALA A 279 -30.09 -1.32 -20.49
N ALA A 280 -31.20 -1.13 -21.20
CA ALA A 280 -32.19 -0.12 -20.87
C ALA A 280 -33.07 -0.48 -19.66
N ALA A 281 -33.10 -1.71 -19.19
CA ALA A 281 -33.75 -2.08 -17.93
C ALA A 281 -32.83 -1.90 -16.71
N CYS A 282 -31.51 -2.06 -16.90
CA CYS A 282 -30.53 -1.99 -15.82
C CYS A 282 -30.10 -0.54 -15.55
N ARG A 283 -30.70 0.12 -14.55
CA ARG A 283 -30.56 1.57 -14.29
C ARG A 283 -29.52 1.92 -13.22
N PHE A 284 -29.17 0.98 -12.34
CA PHE A 284 -28.20 1.19 -11.27
C PHE A 284 -26.90 1.87 -11.77
N SER A 285 -26.50 2.94 -11.08
CA SER A 285 -25.20 3.61 -11.21
C SER A 285 -24.41 3.54 -9.91
N LEU A 286 -23.07 3.53 -10.01
CA LEU A 286 -22.21 3.64 -8.84
C LEU A 286 -22.33 5.00 -8.13
N ASP A 287 -22.84 6.03 -8.82
CA ASP A 287 -23.13 7.33 -8.20
C ASP A 287 -24.27 7.26 -7.16
N GLU A 288 -25.06 6.18 -7.16
CA GLU A 288 -26.09 5.94 -6.15
C GLU A 288 -25.53 5.36 -4.84
N LEU A 289 -24.23 5.00 -4.80
CA LEU A 289 -23.57 4.49 -3.60
C LEU A 289 -23.30 5.64 -2.62
N ARG A 290 -24.34 6.02 -1.86
CA ARG A 290 -24.18 6.97 -0.75
C ARG A 290 -23.50 6.27 0.42
N TYR A 291 -22.34 6.79 0.80
CA TYR A 291 -21.61 6.31 1.96
C TYR A 291 -22.18 6.93 3.24
N GLU A 292 -22.62 6.07 4.16
CA GLU A 292 -23.15 6.47 5.46
C GLU A 292 -22.13 6.15 6.55
N TYR A 293 -21.47 7.19 7.06
CA TYR A 293 -20.51 7.05 8.16
C TYR A 293 -21.23 6.75 9.48
N PRO A 294 -20.65 5.94 10.39
CA PRO A 294 -21.23 5.67 11.70
C PRO A 294 -21.65 6.93 12.46
N HIS A 295 -22.84 6.93 13.04
CA HIS A 295 -23.33 8.14 13.74
C HIS A 295 -22.56 8.46 15.03
N GLU A 296 -21.85 7.49 15.63
CA GLU A 296 -21.12 7.65 16.91
C GLU A 296 -21.94 8.25 18.08
N ILE A 297 -23.28 8.10 18.03
CA ILE A 297 -24.17 8.51 19.13
C ILE A 297 -23.89 7.63 20.35
N SER A 298 -23.51 8.25 21.46
CA SER A 298 -23.20 7.55 22.71
C SER A 298 -24.06 8.09 23.84
N GLN A 299 -24.80 7.21 24.52
CA GLN A 299 -25.65 7.54 25.67
C GLN A 299 -26.67 8.68 25.42
N GLY A 300 -27.07 8.90 24.16
CA GLY A 300 -28.00 9.98 23.78
C GLY A 300 -27.35 11.36 23.62
N GLU A 301 -26.03 11.47 23.72
CA GLU A 301 -25.27 12.71 23.40
C GLU A 301 -25.09 12.83 21.88
N ASP A 302 -25.36 14.02 21.33
CA ASP A 302 -25.11 14.34 19.93
C ASP A 302 -23.60 14.35 19.62
N PRO A 303 -23.14 13.84 18.46
CA PRO A 303 -21.72 13.78 18.12
C PRO A 303 -20.99 15.13 18.17
N GLN A 304 -21.64 16.22 17.75
CA GLN A 304 -21.02 17.54 17.76
C GLN A 304 -20.81 18.03 19.20
N THR A 305 -21.82 17.86 20.07
CA THR A 305 -21.71 18.20 21.50
C THR A 305 -20.62 17.38 22.20
N ARG A 306 -20.53 16.08 21.88
CA ARG A 306 -19.48 15.21 22.42
C ARG A 306 -18.09 15.67 21.99
N LEU A 307 -17.92 16.04 20.71
CA LEU A 307 -16.66 16.55 20.18
C LEU A 307 -16.21 17.84 20.88
N GLU A 308 -17.13 18.79 21.08
CA GLU A 308 -16.86 20.06 21.79
C GLU A 308 -16.39 19.80 23.23
N ARG A 309 -17.10 18.94 23.96
CA ARG A 309 -16.76 18.57 25.34
C ARG A 309 -15.37 17.92 25.44
N LEU A 310 -15.08 16.97 24.55
CA LEU A 310 -13.79 16.27 24.53
C LEU A 310 -12.64 17.20 24.11
N THR A 311 -12.88 18.10 23.16
CA THR A 311 -11.89 19.09 22.73
C THR A 311 -11.51 20.01 23.87
N LEU A 312 -12.49 20.53 24.62
CA LEU A 312 -12.23 21.39 25.78
C LEU A 312 -11.46 20.65 26.90
N ALA A 313 -11.83 19.38 27.18
CA ALA A 313 -11.10 18.56 28.13
C ALA A 313 -9.65 18.31 27.69
N GLY A 314 -9.46 18.03 26.39
CA GLY A 314 -8.15 17.85 25.76
C GLY A 314 -7.27 19.09 25.83
N LEU A 315 -7.82 20.27 25.55
CA LEU A 315 -7.08 21.54 25.66
C LEU A 315 -6.61 21.81 27.09
N ARG A 316 -7.45 21.54 28.10
CA ARG A 316 -7.05 21.67 29.52
C ARG A 316 -5.94 20.69 29.90
N TRP A 317 -5.94 19.49 29.33
CA TRP A 317 -4.87 18.52 29.53
C TRP A 317 -3.55 18.97 28.87
N ARG A 318 -3.62 19.55 27.67
CA ARG A 318 -2.43 20.04 26.93
C ARG A 318 -1.84 21.32 27.50
N TYR A 319 -2.68 22.18 28.05
CA TYR A 319 -2.30 23.49 28.59
C TYR A 319 -2.66 23.59 30.08
N PRO A 320 -1.93 22.91 30.98
CA PRO A 320 -2.24 22.89 32.41
C PRO A 320 -2.13 24.28 33.07
N GLU A 321 -1.33 25.18 32.50
CA GLU A 321 -1.16 26.56 32.98
C GLU A 321 -2.19 27.56 32.40
N GLY A 322 -3.10 27.09 31.52
CA GLY A 322 -4.13 27.91 30.89
C GLY A 322 -4.09 27.84 29.36
N ILE A 323 -5.27 27.80 28.74
CA ILE A 323 -5.43 27.70 27.27
C ILE A 323 -5.13 29.09 26.65
N PRO A 324 -4.18 29.21 25.71
CA PRO A 324 -3.93 30.47 25.01
C PRO A 324 -5.14 30.93 24.18
N ASP A 325 -5.41 32.25 24.14
CA ASP A 325 -6.54 32.83 23.38
C ASP A 325 -6.53 32.43 21.90
N ARG A 326 -5.33 32.37 21.29
CA ARG A 326 -5.15 31.96 19.90
C ARG A 326 -5.57 30.50 19.68
N ALA A 327 -5.21 29.60 20.59
CA ALA A 327 -5.56 28.19 20.50
C ALA A 327 -7.08 27.98 20.71
N GLN A 328 -7.69 28.74 21.63
CA GLN A 328 -9.14 28.69 21.86
C GLN A 328 -9.92 29.18 20.63
N ALA A 329 -9.57 30.37 20.09
CA ALA A 329 -10.25 30.92 18.92
C ALA A 329 -10.15 29.99 17.69
N GLN A 330 -8.99 29.34 17.52
CA GLN A 330 -8.80 28.36 16.46
C GLN A 330 -9.66 27.11 16.68
N ALA A 331 -9.69 26.56 17.90
CA ALA A 331 -10.53 25.41 18.22
C ALA A 331 -12.02 25.69 17.94
N ASP A 332 -12.50 26.87 18.31
CA ASP A 332 -13.89 27.29 18.07
C ASP A 332 -14.20 27.38 16.57
N HIS A 333 -13.28 27.91 15.77
CA HIS A 333 -13.40 27.97 14.31
C HIS A 333 -13.42 26.57 13.66
N GLU A 334 -12.51 25.69 14.08
CA GLU A 334 -12.43 24.31 13.58
C GLU A 334 -13.70 23.51 13.90
N ILE A 335 -14.18 23.61 15.15
CA ILE A 335 -15.40 22.94 15.63
C ILE A 335 -16.62 23.39 14.80
N ALA A 336 -16.74 24.69 14.52
CA ALA A 336 -17.83 25.23 13.72
C ALA A 336 -17.80 24.68 12.27
N LEU A 337 -16.61 24.61 11.65
CA LEU A 337 -16.46 24.07 10.31
C LEU A 337 -16.75 22.57 10.26
N ILE A 338 -16.26 21.80 11.25
CA ILE A 338 -16.53 20.36 11.38
C ILE A 338 -18.03 20.09 11.51
N GLY A 339 -18.73 20.89 12.33
CA GLY A 339 -20.17 20.79 12.50
C GLY A 339 -20.94 21.10 11.22
N LYS A 340 -20.54 22.14 10.48
CA LYS A 340 -21.18 22.51 9.20
C LYS A 340 -21.02 21.45 8.12
N LEU A 341 -19.89 20.74 8.08
CA LEU A 341 -19.61 19.67 7.11
C LEU A 341 -20.04 18.28 7.59
N GLY A 342 -20.51 18.14 8.83
CA GLY A 342 -20.98 16.86 9.38
C GLY A 342 -19.87 15.85 9.69
N TYR A 343 -18.63 16.30 9.92
CA TYR A 343 -17.49 15.42 10.17
C TYR A 343 -17.28 15.02 11.65
N ALA A 344 -18.11 15.48 12.58
CA ALA A 344 -17.94 15.18 14.01
C ALA A 344 -17.83 13.66 14.33
N PRO A 345 -18.66 12.76 13.75
CA PRO A 345 -18.53 11.33 14.01
C PRO A 345 -17.20 10.72 13.53
N TYR A 346 -16.63 11.28 12.46
CA TYR A 346 -15.32 10.85 11.94
C TYR A 346 -14.20 11.16 12.94
N PHE A 347 -14.16 12.38 13.49
CA PHE A 347 -13.20 12.75 14.53
C PHE A 347 -13.36 11.91 15.80
N LEU A 348 -14.60 11.59 16.18
CA LEU A 348 -14.89 10.75 17.35
C LEU A 348 -14.43 9.30 17.15
N THR A 349 -14.58 8.75 15.94
CA THR A 349 -14.07 7.40 15.63
C THR A 349 -12.56 7.35 15.80
N VAL A 350 -11.83 8.32 15.24
CA VAL A 350 -10.38 8.37 15.39
C VAL A 350 -9.98 8.58 16.85
N HIS A 351 -10.69 9.45 17.57
CA HIS A 351 -10.47 9.65 19.01
C HIS A 351 -10.64 8.34 19.80
N ASP A 352 -11.69 7.56 19.53
CA ASP A 352 -11.94 6.30 20.22
C ASP A 352 -10.81 5.28 19.95
N ILE A 353 -10.34 5.18 18.70
CA ILE A 353 -9.21 4.32 18.32
C ILE A 353 -7.92 4.74 19.06
N VAL A 354 -7.65 6.05 19.09
CA VAL A 354 -6.48 6.62 19.79
C VAL A 354 -6.59 6.46 21.30
N ALA A 355 -7.79 6.60 21.86
CA ALA A 355 -8.06 6.41 23.29
C ALA A 355 -7.81 4.94 23.69
N PHE A 356 -8.29 3.99 22.89
CA PHE A 356 -7.99 2.56 23.09
C PHE A 356 -6.48 2.28 23.06
N ALA A 357 -5.77 2.82 22.05
CA ALA A 357 -4.33 2.63 21.94
C ALA A 357 -3.60 3.15 23.19
N ARG A 358 -3.97 4.34 23.68
CA ARG A 358 -3.38 4.92 24.89
C ARG A 358 -3.68 4.14 26.16
N ASP A 359 -4.91 3.67 26.34
CA ASP A 359 -5.30 2.84 27.49
C ASP A 359 -4.46 1.56 27.58
N ARG A 360 -4.10 1.00 26.43
CA ARG A 360 -3.22 -0.18 26.30
C ARG A 360 -1.73 0.15 26.25
N GLY A 361 -1.35 1.42 26.43
CA GLY A 361 0.05 1.86 26.38
C GLY A 361 0.70 1.70 25.00
N ILE A 362 -0.08 1.72 23.92
CA ILE A 362 0.40 1.70 22.54
C ILE A 362 0.75 3.13 22.12
N LEU A 363 1.99 3.37 21.71
CA LEU A 363 2.38 4.66 21.15
C LEU A 363 1.70 4.89 19.80
N CYS A 364 1.12 6.07 19.63
CA CYS A 364 0.51 6.51 18.39
C CYS A 364 0.86 7.97 18.06
N GLN A 365 0.87 8.29 16.77
CA GLN A 365 1.10 9.64 16.29
C GLN A 365 0.33 9.93 15.00
N GLY A 366 -0.51 10.95 15.02
CA GLY A 366 -1.13 11.51 13.84
C GLY A 366 -0.11 12.22 12.94
N ARG A 367 -0.29 12.12 11.62
CA ARG A 367 0.58 12.74 10.61
C ARG A 367 -0.23 13.45 9.52
N GLY A 368 0.46 14.05 8.56
CA GLY A 368 -0.19 14.71 7.43
C GLY A 368 -0.90 16.00 7.84
N SER A 369 -1.99 16.32 7.15
CA SER A 369 -2.79 17.52 7.41
C SER A 369 -3.49 17.52 8.77
N ALA A 370 -3.69 16.35 9.40
CA ALA A 370 -4.28 16.27 10.73
C ALA A 370 -3.46 17.05 11.78
N ALA A 371 -2.13 17.17 11.59
CA ALA A 371 -1.26 17.95 12.48
C ALA A 371 -1.46 19.48 12.39
N ASN A 372 -2.25 19.98 11.43
CA ASN A 372 -2.69 21.38 11.38
C ASN A 372 -3.94 21.68 12.21
N SER A 373 -4.56 20.67 12.84
CA SER A 373 -5.80 20.84 13.60
C SER A 373 -5.54 20.90 15.11
N VAL A 374 -6.01 21.97 15.74
CA VAL A 374 -6.05 22.11 17.20
C VAL A 374 -6.99 21.08 17.82
N VAL A 375 -8.11 20.76 17.16
CA VAL A 375 -9.04 19.70 17.60
C VAL A 375 -8.33 18.35 17.63
N CYS A 376 -7.58 17.97 16.58
CA CYS A 376 -6.79 16.74 16.57
C CYS A 376 -5.73 16.71 17.68
N TYR A 377 -5.08 17.84 17.95
CA TYR A 377 -4.09 17.95 19.03
C TYR A 377 -4.71 17.79 20.43
N ALA A 378 -5.89 18.38 20.64
CA ALA A 378 -6.65 18.30 21.89
C ALA A 378 -7.16 16.88 22.16
N LEU A 379 -7.74 16.21 21.16
CA LEU A 379 -8.13 14.79 21.23
C LEU A 379 -6.90 13.86 21.36
N GLY A 380 -5.72 14.43 21.13
CA GLY A 380 -4.43 13.77 21.13
C GLY A 380 -4.24 12.77 20.00
N VAL A 381 -4.95 12.95 18.89
CA VAL A 381 -4.60 12.29 17.64
C VAL A 381 -3.18 12.67 17.23
N THR A 382 -2.81 13.95 17.35
CA THR A 382 -1.45 14.45 17.05
C THR A 382 -0.69 14.77 18.34
N SER A 383 0.64 14.63 18.29
CA SER A 383 1.52 14.89 19.44
C SER A 383 2.24 16.24 19.38
N VAL A 384 2.15 16.94 18.25
CA VAL A 384 2.83 18.21 17.99
C VAL A 384 1.81 19.34 17.99
N SER A 385 2.11 20.45 18.67
CA SER A 385 1.25 21.63 18.65
C SER A 385 1.25 22.27 17.25
N PRO A 386 0.08 22.58 16.68
CA PRO A 386 -0.01 23.24 15.37
C PRO A 386 0.63 24.65 15.37
N GLU A 387 0.85 25.25 16.55
CA GLU A 387 1.47 26.56 16.71
C GLU A 387 2.95 26.61 16.30
N ILE A 388 3.61 25.46 16.18
CA ILE A 388 5.02 25.36 15.77
C ILE A 388 5.23 25.74 14.29
N GLY A 389 4.24 25.48 13.44
CA GLY A 389 4.30 25.68 11.99
C GLY A 389 3.52 26.90 11.48
N THR A 390 3.36 26.99 10.16
CA THR A 390 2.46 27.95 9.49
C THR A 390 1.09 27.30 9.34
N MET A 391 0.14 27.70 10.17
CA MET A 391 -1.18 27.06 10.24
C MET A 391 -2.02 27.36 9.00
N VAL A 392 -2.48 26.31 8.32
CA VAL A 392 -3.50 26.38 7.26
C VAL A 392 -4.48 25.23 7.50
N PHE A 393 -5.49 25.45 8.34
CA PHE A 393 -6.50 24.42 8.65
C PHE A 393 -7.36 24.07 7.43
N GLU A 394 -7.59 25.03 6.54
CA GLU A 394 -8.32 24.87 5.28
C GLU A 394 -7.67 23.83 4.37
N ARG A 395 -6.39 23.54 4.57
CA ARG A 395 -5.71 22.43 3.90
C ARG A 395 -6.29 21.08 4.33
N PHE A 396 -6.71 20.95 5.59
CA PHE A 396 -7.24 19.72 6.16
C PHE A 396 -8.75 19.58 5.92
N VAL A 397 -9.54 20.62 6.19
CA VAL A 397 -11.00 20.63 6.02
C VAL A 397 -11.42 21.93 5.32
N SER A 398 -12.24 21.88 4.26
CA SER A 398 -12.67 23.09 3.52
C SER A 398 -14.08 22.89 2.94
N GLU A 399 -14.87 23.96 2.89
CA GLU A 399 -16.22 23.97 2.30
C GLU A 399 -16.22 23.94 0.77
N ALA A 400 -15.18 24.49 0.15
CA ALA A 400 -15.06 24.55 -1.31
C ALA A 400 -14.69 23.18 -1.94
N ARG A 401 -14.44 22.17 -1.09
CA ARG A 401 -14.08 20.82 -1.49
C ARG A 401 -15.22 19.86 -1.17
N ASP A 402 -15.59 19.08 -2.16
CA ASP A 402 -16.41 17.87 -1.97
C ASP A 402 -15.48 16.65 -1.77
N GLU A 403 -14.39 16.83 -1.00
CA GLU A 403 -13.39 15.79 -0.71
C GLU A 403 -13.38 15.46 0.79
N PRO A 404 -13.41 14.17 1.17
CA PRO A 404 -13.37 13.75 2.55
C PRO A 404 -12.01 14.06 3.23
N PRO A 405 -11.98 14.46 4.53
CA PRO A 405 -10.72 14.64 5.26
C PRO A 405 -10.02 13.30 5.54
N ASP A 406 -8.70 13.24 5.36
CA ASP A 406 -7.88 12.04 5.64
C ASP A 406 -7.12 12.21 6.96
N ILE A 407 -7.43 11.37 7.96
CA ILE A 407 -6.74 11.35 9.26
C ILE A 407 -5.91 10.07 9.35
N ASP A 408 -4.61 10.23 9.13
CA ASP A 408 -3.62 9.18 9.24
C ASP A 408 -3.08 9.11 10.68
N VAL A 409 -3.12 7.92 11.30
CA VAL A 409 -2.48 7.67 12.59
C VAL A 409 -1.49 6.51 12.48
N ASP A 410 -0.23 6.79 12.79
CA ASP A 410 0.82 5.78 12.92
C ASP A 410 0.76 5.14 14.31
N PHE A 411 0.71 3.81 14.38
CA PHE A 411 0.80 3.01 15.60
C PHE A 411 2.09 2.19 15.61
N GLU A 412 2.44 1.65 16.77
CA GLU A 412 3.50 0.65 16.88
C GLU A 412 3.29 -0.53 15.92
N HIS A 413 4.32 -0.87 15.14
CA HIS A 413 4.24 -1.94 14.15
C HIS A 413 3.85 -3.29 14.76
N GLU A 414 4.45 -3.68 15.88
CA GLU A 414 4.18 -4.97 16.54
C GLU A 414 2.80 -5.06 17.18
N ARG A 415 2.21 -3.92 17.58
CA ARG A 415 0.94 -3.87 18.34
C ARG A 415 -0.24 -3.31 17.55
N ARG A 416 -0.03 -2.99 16.26
CA ARG A 416 -1.09 -2.50 15.38
C ARG A 416 -2.24 -3.50 15.25
N GLU A 417 -1.98 -4.81 15.33
CA GLU A 417 -3.04 -5.83 15.27
C GLU A 417 -4.09 -5.61 16.37
N GLU A 418 -3.69 -5.27 17.59
CA GLU A 418 -4.62 -5.01 18.70
C GLU A 418 -5.61 -3.89 18.35
N VAL A 419 -5.13 -2.84 17.67
CA VAL A 419 -5.96 -1.70 17.23
C VAL A 419 -6.92 -2.11 16.12
N ILE A 420 -6.45 -2.93 15.17
CA ILE A 420 -7.28 -3.46 14.08
C ILE A 420 -8.40 -4.35 14.63
N GLN A 421 -8.07 -5.25 15.56
CA GLN A 421 -9.06 -6.12 16.18
C GLN A 421 -10.07 -5.32 17.01
N HIS A 422 -9.65 -4.27 17.71
CA HIS A 422 -10.59 -3.37 18.40
C HIS A 422 -11.63 -2.74 17.46
N ILE A 423 -11.23 -2.33 16.25
CA ILE A 423 -12.17 -1.82 15.24
C ILE A 423 -13.18 -2.91 14.82
N TYR A 424 -12.71 -4.13 14.58
CA TYR A 424 -13.59 -5.25 14.25
C TYR A 424 -14.50 -5.67 15.40
N GLU A 425 -14.05 -5.61 16.65
CA GLU A 425 -14.86 -5.88 17.83
C GLU A 425 -15.94 -4.81 18.02
N LYS A 426 -15.62 -3.53 17.81
CA LYS A 426 -16.56 -2.41 17.97
C LYS A 426 -17.61 -2.37 16.86
N TYR A 427 -17.20 -2.49 15.60
CA TYR A 427 -18.10 -2.30 14.44
C TYR A 427 -18.57 -3.61 13.79
N GLY A 428 -17.84 -4.70 13.98
CA GLY A 428 -18.08 -5.98 13.30
C GLY A 428 -17.49 -6.04 11.90
N ARG A 429 -17.03 -7.24 11.50
CA ARG A 429 -16.47 -7.53 10.15
C ARG A 429 -17.45 -7.35 8.98
N HIS A 430 -18.75 -7.15 9.27
CA HIS A 430 -19.80 -6.88 8.29
C HIS A 430 -19.98 -5.38 8.02
N ARG A 431 -19.41 -4.51 8.88
CA ARG A 431 -19.48 -3.04 8.76
C ARG A 431 -18.10 -2.39 8.64
N ALA A 432 -17.04 -3.13 8.92
CA ALA A 432 -15.67 -2.68 8.77
C ALA A 432 -14.87 -3.61 7.86
N GLY A 433 -13.98 -3.04 7.06
CA GLY A 433 -13.08 -3.78 6.17
C GLY A 433 -11.90 -2.93 5.72
N LEU A 434 -10.78 -3.58 5.44
CA LEU A 434 -9.59 -2.93 4.87
C LEU A 434 -9.80 -2.65 3.38
N CYS A 435 -9.22 -1.58 2.86
CA CYS A 435 -9.11 -1.37 1.42
C CYS A 435 -8.19 -2.43 0.79
N ALA A 436 -8.40 -2.75 -0.48
CA ALA A 436 -7.42 -3.51 -1.25
C ALA A 436 -6.22 -2.64 -1.64
N THR A 437 -5.15 -3.30 -2.06
CA THR A 437 -4.09 -2.71 -2.86
C THR A 437 -3.94 -3.54 -4.11
N VAL A 438 -4.16 -2.93 -5.27
CA VAL A 438 -4.00 -3.62 -6.55
C VAL A 438 -2.51 -3.70 -6.89
N ILE A 439 -1.96 -4.92 -6.88
CA ILE A 439 -0.55 -5.13 -7.21
C ILE A 439 -0.42 -5.19 -8.73
N HIS A 440 0.17 -4.15 -9.30
CA HIS A 440 0.38 -4.05 -10.73
C HIS A 440 1.72 -4.65 -11.19
N TYR A 441 1.77 -5.11 -12.44
CA TYR A 441 3.02 -5.43 -13.10
C TYR A 441 3.89 -4.18 -13.21
N ARG A 442 5.03 -4.21 -12.53
CA ARG A 442 6.13 -3.25 -12.67
C ARG A 442 7.28 -3.92 -13.43
N GLY A 443 8.22 -3.12 -13.92
CA GLY A 443 9.26 -3.58 -14.84
C GLY A 443 9.95 -4.90 -14.51
N LYS A 444 10.51 -5.03 -13.31
CA LYS A 444 11.22 -6.26 -12.91
C LYS A 444 10.32 -7.49 -12.92
N ARG A 445 9.07 -7.36 -12.48
CA ARG A 445 8.11 -8.49 -12.45
C ARG A 445 7.61 -8.81 -13.86
N ALA A 446 7.29 -7.79 -14.66
CA ALA A 446 6.88 -7.95 -16.05
C ALA A 446 7.95 -8.72 -16.85
N ILE A 447 9.21 -8.30 -16.78
CA ILE A 447 10.35 -8.99 -17.43
C ILE A 447 10.45 -10.45 -16.98
N ARG A 448 10.30 -10.71 -15.67
CA ARG A 448 10.44 -12.07 -15.14
C ARG A 448 9.33 -13.02 -15.60
N GLU A 449 8.07 -12.61 -15.46
CA GLU A 449 6.93 -13.47 -15.77
C GLU A 449 6.74 -13.60 -17.29
N VAL A 450 6.79 -12.49 -18.04
CA VAL A 450 6.71 -12.51 -19.51
C VAL A 450 7.93 -13.20 -20.12
N GLY A 451 9.15 -12.90 -19.64
CA GLY A 451 10.37 -13.55 -20.14
C GLY A 451 10.35 -15.06 -19.95
N ARG A 452 9.89 -15.54 -18.78
CA ARG A 452 9.71 -16.99 -18.54
C ARG A 452 8.63 -17.59 -19.46
N ALA A 453 7.49 -16.91 -19.64
CA ALA A 453 6.44 -17.35 -20.54
C ALA A 453 6.90 -17.40 -22.02
N MET A 454 7.72 -16.44 -22.44
CA MET A 454 8.35 -16.39 -23.76
C MET A 454 9.51 -17.38 -23.93
N GLY A 455 9.90 -18.11 -22.87
CA GLY A 455 10.91 -19.17 -22.91
C GLY A 455 12.35 -18.70 -22.74
N LEU A 456 12.59 -17.49 -22.24
CA LEU A 456 13.93 -17.00 -21.92
C LEU A 456 14.56 -17.78 -20.76
N SER A 457 15.89 -17.88 -20.76
CA SER A 457 16.65 -18.54 -19.70
C SER A 457 16.61 -17.75 -18.38
N GLY A 458 16.86 -18.42 -17.25
CA GLY A 458 16.91 -17.75 -15.94
C GLY A 458 17.96 -16.65 -15.88
N ASP A 459 19.11 -16.88 -16.51
CA ASP A 459 20.23 -15.93 -16.55
C ASP A 459 19.89 -14.71 -17.41
N THR A 460 19.27 -14.91 -18.58
CA THR A 460 18.79 -13.81 -19.44
C THR A 460 17.76 -12.95 -18.71
N VAL A 461 16.81 -13.58 -18.02
CA VAL A 461 15.78 -12.88 -17.24
C VAL A 461 16.40 -12.10 -16.08
N ALA A 462 17.37 -12.69 -15.37
CA ALA A 462 18.08 -12.03 -14.28
C ALA A 462 18.88 -10.82 -14.77
N ALA A 463 19.60 -10.97 -15.89
CA ALA A 463 20.34 -9.91 -16.55
C ALA A 463 19.43 -8.74 -16.95
N LEU A 464 18.34 -9.01 -17.68
CA LEU A 464 17.35 -8.00 -18.07
C LEU A 464 16.72 -7.31 -16.83
N SER A 465 16.34 -8.09 -15.82
CA SER A 465 15.73 -7.56 -14.59
C SER A 465 16.69 -6.69 -13.77
N SER A 466 18.00 -6.91 -13.86
CA SER A 466 19.02 -6.16 -13.11
C SER A 466 19.28 -4.76 -13.69
N GLN A 467 19.01 -4.57 -14.98
CA GLN A 467 19.23 -3.31 -15.70
C GLN A 467 18.12 -2.27 -15.51
N VAL A 468 16.98 -2.66 -14.92
CA VAL A 468 15.89 -1.74 -14.61
C VAL A 468 16.24 -0.92 -13.36
N TRP A 469 16.75 0.29 -13.58
CA TRP A 469 16.98 1.33 -12.58
C TRP A 469 15.96 2.46 -12.73
N GLY A 470 15.20 2.75 -11.67
CA GLY A 470 14.24 3.87 -11.63
C GLY A 470 12.85 3.59 -12.21
N TRP A 471 11.90 4.48 -11.89
CA TRP A 471 10.53 4.47 -12.40
C TRP A 471 10.49 5.31 -13.68
N GLY A 472 10.35 4.70 -14.85
CA GLY A 472 10.01 5.54 -16.01
C GLY A 472 9.98 4.89 -17.38
N ASN A 473 11.00 4.16 -17.80
CA ASN A 473 11.03 3.62 -19.17
C ASN A 473 11.88 2.35 -19.24
N ILE A 474 11.28 1.28 -19.74
CA ILE A 474 11.92 -0.02 -20.04
C ILE A 474 12.09 -0.18 -21.55
N GLY A 475 12.05 0.92 -22.30
CA GLY A 475 12.90 1.00 -23.48
C GLY A 475 14.34 0.92 -22.99
N ALA A 476 14.85 -0.28 -22.69
CA ALA A 476 16.28 -0.49 -22.56
C ALA A 476 16.85 0.00 -23.89
N PRO A 477 17.67 1.07 -23.90
CA PRO A 477 18.30 1.52 -25.14
C PRO A 477 18.95 0.29 -25.78
N GLU A 478 18.79 0.10 -27.10
CA GLU A 478 19.34 -1.08 -27.79
C GLU A 478 20.81 -1.34 -27.43
N GLU A 479 21.57 -0.28 -27.15
CA GLU A 479 22.93 -0.30 -26.63
C GLU A 479 23.07 -1.14 -25.35
N ARG A 480 22.16 -1.00 -24.37
CA ARG A 480 22.19 -1.79 -23.12
C ARG A 480 21.89 -3.27 -23.34
N LEU A 481 21.03 -3.60 -24.30
CA LEU A 481 20.79 -5.00 -24.65
C LEU A 481 22.05 -5.62 -25.26
N ARG A 482 22.72 -4.89 -26.15
CA ARG A 482 24.00 -5.30 -26.75
C ARG A 482 25.11 -5.44 -25.70
N GLU A 483 25.18 -4.57 -24.69
CA GLU A 483 26.11 -4.67 -23.55
C GLU A 483 25.91 -5.96 -22.72
N LEU A 484 24.67 -6.44 -22.59
CA LEU A 484 24.36 -7.72 -21.95
C LEU A 484 24.67 -8.93 -22.84
N GLY A 485 25.16 -8.72 -24.07
CA GLY A 485 25.34 -9.76 -25.08
C GLY A 485 24.02 -10.26 -25.69
N LEU A 486 22.95 -9.46 -25.61
CA LEU A 486 21.65 -9.78 -26.21
C LEU A 486 21.48 -9.04 -27.54
N ASP A 487 20.97 -9.73 -28.55
CA ASP A 487 20.63 -9.14 -29.84
C ASP A 487 19.23 -8.50 -29.79
N PRO A 488 19.10 -7.16 -29.87
CA PRO A 488 17.80 -6.49 -29.88
C PRO A 488 16.99 -6.78 -31.15
N THR A 489 17.65 -7.22 -32.24
CA THR A 489 17.00 -7.56 -33.50
C THR A 489 16.45 -8.99 -33.53
N ASP A 490 16.81 -9.81 -32.53
CA ASP A 490 16.19 -11.12 -32.38
C ASP A 490 14.67 -10.96 -32.18
N ARG A 491 13.91 -11.62 -33.05
CA ARG A 491 12.46 -11.47 -33.09
C ARG A 491 11.80 -11.85 -31.76
N ARG A 492 12.27 -12.90 -31.09
CA ARG A 492 11.67 -13.35 -29.83
C ARG A 492 11.97 -12.34 -28.72
N MET A 493 13.18 -11.80 -28.69
CA MET A 493 13.56 -10.74 -27.76
C MET A 493 12.71 -9.48 -27.98
N ALA A 494 12.62 -8.97 -29.21
CA ALA A 494 11.82 -7.80 -29.54
C ALA A 494 10.34 -7.98 -29.15
N GLN A 495 9.74 -9.13 -29.49
CA GLN A 495 8.37 -9.45 -29.10
C GLN A 495 8.18 -9.54 -27.59
N THR A 496 9.17 -10.06 -26.86
CA THR A 496 9.14 -10.13 -25.40
C THR A 496 9.14 -8.74 -24.78
N LEU A 497 9.96 -7.82 -25.30
CA LEU A 497 10.03 -6.44 -24.80
C LEU A 497 8.73 -5.68 -25.08
N GLU A 498 8.15 -5.81 -26.28
CA GLU A 498 6.82 -5.25 -26.59
C GLU A 498 5.76 -5.72 -25.59
N LEU A 499 5.73 -7.03 -25.30
CA LEU A 499 4.77 -7.63 -24.37
C LEU A 499 5.03 -7.24 -22.91
N VAL A 500 6.29 -7.02 -22.54
CA VAL A 500 6.68 -6.49 -21.23
C VAL A 500 6.15 -5.07 -21.08
N ASP A 501 6.32 -4.21 -22.08
CA ASP A 501 5.79 -2.84 -22.03
C ASP A 501 4.25 -2.85 -22.00
N GLU A 502 3.64 -3.74 -22.77
CA GLU A 502 2.18 -3.84 -22.88
C GLU A 502 1.49 -4.37 -21.60
N ILE A 503 2.16 -5.24 -20.82
CA ILE A 503 1.63 -5.77 -19.55
C ILE A 503 1.90 -4.82 -18.36
N ILE A 504 2.84 -3.87 -18.47
CA ILE A 504 3.10 -2.93 -17.37
C ILE A 504 1.83 -2.15 -17.06
N GLY A 505 1.52 -2.06 -15.75
CA GLY A 505 0.28 -1.46 -15.29
C GLY A 505 -0.90 -2.43 -15.25
N PHE A 506 -0.83 -3.66 -15.80
CA PHE A 506 -1.88 -4.66 -15.59
C PHE A 506 -1.92 -5.10 -14.12
N PRO A 507 -3.10 -5.36 -13.55
CA PRO A 507 -3.21 -5.88 -12.19
C PRO A 507 -2.89 -7.39 -12.16
N ARG A 508 -2.15 -7.82 -11.14
CA ARG A 508 -1.69 -9.21 -10.97
C ARG A 508 -2.50 -9.97 -9.92
N HIS A 509 -2.86 -9.30 -8.82
CA HIS A 509 -3.64 -9.81 -7.70
C HIS A 509 -3.99 -8.66 -6.74
N LEU A 510 -4.95 -8.90 -5.84
CA LEU A 510 -5.26 -7.99 -4.74
C LEU A 510 -4.42 -8.32 -3.50
N SER A 511 -3.77 -7.30 -2.94
CA SER A 511 -3.18 -7.33 -1.60
C SER A 511 -4.09 -6.58 -0.63
N GLN A 512 -3.84 -6.71 0.67
CA GLN A 512 -4.45 -5.82 1.66
C GLN A 512 -3.72 -4.47 1.69
N HIS A 513 -4.45 -3.38 1.85
CA HIS A 513 -3.88 -2.07 2.11
C HIS A 513 -3.20 -2.05 3.49
N VAL A 514 -2.20 -1.17 3.63
CA VAL A 514 -1.33 -1.16 4.82
C VAL A 514 -2.01 -0.61 6.06
N GLY A 515 -3.15 0.07 5.94
CA GLY A 515 -3.83 0.65 7.10
C GLY A 515 -5.24 1.23 6.86
N GLY A 516 -5.59 1.55 5.62
CA GLY A 516 -6.90 2.13 5.29
C GLY A 516 -8.09 1.21 5.57
N PHE A 517 -8.91 1.65 6.51
CA PHE A 517 -10.17 1.04 6.93
C PHE A 517 -11.36 1.84 6.39
N ILE A 518 -12.40 1.11 6.01
CA ILE A 518 -13.72 1.66 5.72
C ILE A 518 -14.65 1.17 6.82
N ILE A 519 -15.46 2.06 7.35
CA ILE A 519 -16.39 1.78 8.45
C ILE A 519 -17.75 2.39 8.11
N THR A 520 -18.78 1.57 8.03
CA THR A 520 -20.13 2.01 7.64
C THR A 520 -21.13 1.96 8.80
N GLN A 521 -22.16 2.81 8.75
CA GLN A 521 -23.30 2.73 9.65
C GLN A 521 -24.13 1.46 9.39
N GLY A 522 -24.46 1.19 8.12
CA GLY A 522 -25.12 -0.04 7.67
C GLY A 522 -24.13 -1.15 7.32
N ASP A 523 -24.64 -2.22 6.69
CA ASP A 523 -23.84 -3.34 6.21
C ASP A 523 -22.89 -2.91 5.07
N LEU A 524 -21.58 -3.08 5.27
CA LEU A 524 -20.55 -2.82 4.26
C LEU A 524 -20.68 -3.80 3.08
N ASP A 525 -21.08 -5.04 3.33
CA ASP A 525 -21.31 -6.06 2.29
C ASP A 525 -22.52 -5.77 1.39
N GLY A 526 -23.33 -4.75 1.70
CA GLY A 526 -24.33 -4.18 0.80
C GLY A 526 -23.81 -3.03 -0.09
N LEU A 527 -22.61 -2.52 0.19
CA LEU A 527 -21.95 -1.47 -0.59
C LEU A 527 -20.89 -2.05 -1.53
N VAL A 528 -20.08 -3.00 -1.03
CA VAL A 528 -18.98 -3.62 -1.77
C VAL A 528 -18.76 -5.06 -1.27
N PRO A 529 -18.36 -6.02 -2.12
CA PRO A 529 -18.04 -7.36 -1.64
C PRO A 529 -16.85 -7.36 -0.68
N ILE A 530 -16.96 -8.19 0.36
CA ILE A 530 -15.94 -8.39 1.39
C ILE A 530 -15.34 -9.79 1.24
N GLU A 531 -14.01 -9.90 1.27
CA GLU A 531 -13.29 -11.18 1.26
C GLU A 531 -12.40 -11.35 2.50
N ASN A 532 -12.03 -12.60 2.80
CA ASN A 532 -11.04 -12.89 3.84
C ASN A 532 -9.66 -12.39 3.40
N ALA A 533 -8.95 -11.72 4.30
CA ALA A 533 -7.54 -11.41 4.08
C ALA A 533 -6.66 -12.66 4.29
N ALA A 534 -5.37 -12.54 3.99
CA ALA A 534 -4.41 -13.63 4.25
C ALA A 534 -4.10 -13.81 5.73
N MET A 535 -4.23 -12.73 6.51
CA MET A 535 -4.13 -12.78 7.97
C MET A 535 -5.49 -13.19 8.54
N GLU A 536 -5.46 -14.03 9.57
CA GLU A 536 -6.63 -14.51 10.27
C GLU A 536 -7.47 -13.33 10.81
N ASP A 537 -8.79 -13.51 10.81
CA ASP A 537 -9.77 -12.54 11.29
C ASP A 537 -9.77 -11.14 10.67
N ARG A 538 -9.08 -10.96 9.53
CA ARG A 538 -9.13 -9.73 8.75
C ARG A 538 -10.02 -9.88 7.52
N THR A 539 -10.65 -8.77 7.14
CA THR A 539 -11.47 -8.65 5.93
C THR A 539 -11.00 -7.49 5.07
N VAL A 540 -11.08 -7.68 3.76
CA VAL A 540 -10.67 -6.69 2.77
C VAL A 540 -11.78 -6.52 1.73
N ILE A 541 -11.99 -5.29 1.28
CA ILE A 541 -12.90 -4.98 0.17
C ILE A 541 -12.12 -5.02 -1.16
N CYS A 542 -12.81 -5.19 -2.28
CA CYS A 542 -12.13 -5.35 -3.58
C CYS A 542 -11.61 -4.06 -4.23
N TRP A 543 -11.88 -2.89 -3.64
CA TRP A 543 -11.49 -1.57 -4.16
C TRP A 543 -10.29 -1.00 -3.42
N ASP A 544 -9.40 -0.33 -4.16
CA ASP A 544 -8.25 0.36 -3.59
C ASP A 544 -8.56 1.81 -3.21
N LYS A 545 -7.53 2.55 -2.77
CA LYS A 545 -7.66 3.94 -2.34
C LYS A 545 -8.29 4.82 -3.42
N ASP A 546 -7.80 4.74 -4.65
CA ASP A 546 -8.25 5.62 -5.73
C ASP A 546 -9.71 5.30 -6.12
N ASP A 547 -10.07 4.02 -6.06
CA ASP A 547 -11.44 3.57 -6.28
C ASP A 547 -12.41 4.14 -5.21
N ILE A 548 -12.06 4.08 -3.92
CA ILE A 548 -12.94 4.59 -2.85
C ILE A 548 -13.01 6.12 -2.81
N ASP A 549 -11.90 6.80 -3.13
CA ASP A 549 -11.85 8.26 -3.23
C ASP A 549 -12.78 8.73 -4.38
N THR A 550 -12.81 8.01 -5.50
CA THR A 550 -13.71 8.27 -6.64
C THR A 550 -15.19 8.18 -6.26
N LEU A 551 -15.52 7.30 -5.30
CA LEU A 551 -16.88 7.08 -4.80
C LEU A 551 -17.24 7.95 -3.59
N GLY A 552 -16.31 8.78 -3.09
CA GLY A 552 -16.55 9.63 -1.91
C GLY A 552 -16.69 8.86 -0.59
N ILE A 553 -16.07 7.68 -0.49
CA ILE A 553 -16.11 6.84 0.72
C ILE A 553 -14.97 7.29 1.66
N LEU A 554 -15.30 7.64 2.91
CA LEU A 554 -14.29 7.99 3.91
C LEU A 554 -13.48 6.76 4.33
N LYS A 555 -12.20 6.94 4.56
CA LYS A 555 -11.31 5.95 5.15
C LYS A 555 -10.65 6.47 6.42
N VAL A 556 -10.29 5.56 7.32
CA VAL A 556 -9.43 5.82 8.48
C VAL A 556 -8.14 5.04 8.27
N ASP A 557 -6.98 5.70 8.26
CA ASP A 557 -5.70 5.03 8.04
C ASP A 557 -5.04 4.63 9.37
N VAL A 558 -5.11 3.33 9.69
CA VAL A 558 -4.45 2.69 10.85
C VAL A 558 -3.08 2.16 10.42
N LEU A 559 -2.07 3.00 10.52
CA LEU A 559 -0.75 2.74 9.94
C LEU A 559 0.20 2.14 10.97
N SER A 560 1.31 1.57 10.49
CA SER A 560 2.37 1.02 11.35
C SER A 560 3.67 1.76 11.15
N LEU A 561 4.34 2.12 12.24
CA LEU A 561 5.67 2.71 12.21
C LEU A 561 6.62 1.98 13.16
N GLY A 562 7.65 1.34 12.60
CA GLY A 562 8.63 0.57 13.39
C GLY A 562 9.38 1.42 14.42
N MET A 563 9.61 2.70 14.13
CA MET A 563 10.28 3.61 15.07
C MET A 563 9.47 3.82 16.36
N LEU A 564 8.14 3.80 16.31
CA LEU A 564 7.33 3.88 17.53
C LEU A 564 7.55 2.64 18.42
N THR A 565 7.67 1.45 17.82
CA THR A 565 8.04 0.23 18.53
C THR A 565 9.44 0.34 19.14
N CYS A 566 10.42 0.86 18.39
CA CYS A 566 11.77 1.09 18.89
C CYS A 566 11.78 2.06 20.09
N ILE A 567 11.07 3.19 19.99
CA ILE A 567 11.01 4.19 21.08
C ILE A 567 10.33 3.60 22.31
N ARG A 568 9.21 2.88 22.16
CA ARG A 568 8.53 2.22 23.27
C ARG A 568 9.44 1.21 23.96
N LYS A 569 10.08 0.31 23.20
CA LYS A 569 11.03 -0.68 23.75
C LYS A 569 12.20 0.00 24.48
N ALA A 570 12.67 1.14 23.97
CA ALA A 570 13.74 1.90 24.62
C ALA A 570 13.27 2.52 25.95
N PHE A 571 12.06 3.09 26.00
CA PHE A 571 11.49 3.60 27.25
C PHE A 571 11.27 2.48 28.28
N ASP A 572 10.74 1.33 27.87
CA ASP A 572 10.55 0.16 28.73
C ASP A 572 11.90 -0.33 29.30
N LEU A 573 12.95 -0.37 28.47
CA LEU A 573 14.30 -0.74 28.92
C LEU A 573 14.91 0.27 29.89
N ILE A 574 14.69 1.58 29.68
CA ILE A 574 15.13 2.62 30.63
C ILE A 574 14.45 2.41 31.98
N GLU A 575 13.13 2.19 31.99
CA GLU A 575 12.36 1.94 33.22
C GLU A 575 12.81 0.64 33.92
N GLN A 576 13.03 -0.45 33.16
CA GLN A 576 13.54 -1.72 33.70
C GLN A 576 14.90 -1.59 34.39
N HIS A 577 15.75 -0.67 33.92
CA HIS A 577 17.07 -0.40 34.52
C HIS A 577 17.08 0.82 35.44
N HIS A 578 15.96 1.09 36.12
CA HIS A 578 15.79 2.11 37.16
C HIS A 578 15.93 3.57 36.69
N GLY A 579 15.74 3.82 35.39
CA GLY A 579 15.56 5.17 34.85
C GLY A 579 14.13 5.70 35.02
N PRO A 580 13.91 7.00 34.75
CA PRO A 580 12.57 7.59 34.79
C PRO A 580 11.71 7.11 33.62
N ARG A 581 10.38 7.08 33.85
CA ARG A 581 9.41 6.73 32.82
C ARG A 581 9.23 7.91 31.84
N TYR A 582 9.59 7.69 30.59
CA TYR A 582 9.43 8.68 29.52
C TYR A 582 8.22 8.40 28.62
N SER A 583 7.78 9.46 27.96
CA SER A 583 6.80 9.46 26.87
C SER A 583 7.25 10.49 25.83
N LEU A 584 6.66 10.47 24.64
CA LEU A 584 6.96 11.49 23.61
C LEU A 584 6.69 12.93 24.10
N ALA A 585 5.78 13.12 25.06
CA ALA A 585 5.44 14.43 25.61
C ALA A 585 6.33 14.84 26.80
N THR A 586 7.00 13.90 27.45
CA THR A 586 7.82 14.17 28.67
C THR A 586 9.32 14.13 28.41
N LEU A 587 9.75 13.85 27.18
CA LEU A 587 11.15 13.99 26.79
C LEU A 587 11.62 15.44 26.99
N PRO A 588 12.82 15.67 27.53
CA PRO A 588 13.36 17.03 27.65
C PRO A 588 13.43 17.70 26.28
N PRO A 589 12.79 18.85 26.05
CA PRO A 589 12.85 19.54 24.77
C PRO A 589 14.18 20.31 24.61
N GLU A 590 14.60 20.52 23.37
CA GLU A 590 15.70 21.42 23.00
C GLU A 590 17.07 21.12 23.66
N ASP A 591 17.42 19.84 23.83
CA ASP A 591 18.71 19.42 24.39
C ASP A 591 19.89 19.74 23.43
N PRO A 592 20.85 20.60 23.83
CA PRO A 592 21.99 20.96 23.00
C PRO A 592 22.88 19.77 22.59
N GLU A 593 22.99 18.75 23.44
CA GLU A 593 23.86 17.60 23.20
C GLU A 593 23.34 16.70 22.07
N VAL A 594 22.03 16.64 21.91
CA VAL A 594 21.38 15.94 20.78
C VAL A 594 21.73 16.63 19.47
N TYR A 595 21.64 17.96 19.42
CA TYR A 595 22.01 18.73 18.24
C TYR A 595 23.51 18.68 17.93
N ASN A 596 24.36 18.61 18.96
CA ASN A 596 25.80 18.45 18.79
C ASN A 596 26.15 17.11 18.12
N MET A 597 25.50 16.02 18.53
CA MET A 597 25.62 14.71 17.89
C MET A 597 25.16 14.74 16.43
N LEU A 598 23.99 15.33 16.15
CA LEU A 598 23.48 15.45 14.78
C LEU A 598 24.39 16.30 13.89
N CYS A 599 25.00 17.37 14.42
CA CYS A 599 25.95 18.21 13.66
C CYS A 599 27.19 17.47 13.15
N VAL A 600 27.59 16.36 13.78
CA VAL A 600 28.70 15.53 13.31
C VAL A 600 28.23 14.32 12.50
N ALA A 601 26.95 14.31 12.10
CA ALA A 601 26.29 13.26 11.34
C ALA A 601 26.26 11.89 12.03
N ASP A 602 26.27 11.88 13.36
CA ASP A 602 26.16 10.65 14.12
C ASP A 602 24.68 10.25 14.27
N SER A 603 24.11 9.76 13.17
CA SER A 603 22.67 9.53 13.03
C SER A 603 22.28 8.12 12.57
N VAL A 604 23.20 7.15 12.64
CA VAL A 604 22.88 5.72 12.36
C VAL A 604 21.70 5.28 13.24
N GLY A 605 20.64 4.76 12.62
CA GLY A 605 19.42 4.31 13.31
C GLY A 605 18.44 5.42 13.69
N VAL A 606 18.83 6.71 13.60
CA VAL A 606 17.95 7.84 13.91
C VAL A 606 16.91 8.02 12.81
N PHE A 607 15.65 8.18 13.21
CA PHE A 607 14.53 8.24 12.27
C PHE A 607 14.70 9.35 11.22
N GLN A 608 14.40 9.05 9.95
CA GLN A 608 14.42 9.97 8.78
C GLN A 608 15.77 10.63 8.41
N VAL A 609 16.74 10.71 9.32
CA VAL A 609 18.01 11.46 9.13
C VAL A 609 19.25 10.56 9.08
N GLU A 610 19.07 9.26 8.84
CA GLU A 610 20.13 8.25 8.80
C GLU A 610 20.67 7.92 7.39
N SER A 611 19.99 8.39 6.33
CA SER A 611 20.43 8.10 4.95
C SER A 611 21.74 8.81 4.63
N ARG A 612 22.54 8.29 3.69
CA ARG A 612 23.82 8.90 3.30
C ARG A 612 23.68 10.37 2.86
N ALA A 613 22.59 10.72 2.19
CA ALA A 613 22.34 12.09 1.76
C ALA A 613 22.08 13.01 2.96
N GLN A 614 21.28 12.54 3.93
CA GLN A 614 20.99 13.25 5.18
C GLN A 614 22.24 13.38 6.05
N MET A 615 22.98 12.29 6.27
CA MET A 615 24.26 12.32 7.00
C MET A 615 25.29 13.28 6.38
N ASN A 616 25.31 13.44 5.05
CA ASN A 616 26.18 14.42 4.41
C ASN A 616 25.67 15.86 4.54
N PHE A 617 24.37 16.05 4.75
CA PHE A 617 23.73 17.36 4.86
C PHE A 617 23.76 17.91 6.30
N LEU A 618 23.55 17.06 7.31
CA LEU A 618 23.58 17.43 8.73
C LEU A 618 24.78 18.31 9.14
N PRO A 619 26.05 17.98 8.82
CA PRO A 619 27.20 18.83 9.19
C PRO A 619 27.26 20.16 8.45
N ARG A 620 26.54 20.27 7.32
CA ARG A 620 26.45 21.49 6.54
C ARG A 620 25.37 22.43 7.08
N MET A 621 24.24 21.85 7.49
CA MET A 621 23.05 22.53 8.00
C MET A 621 23.23 22.99 9.44
N ARG A 622 23.88 22.15 10.26
CA ARG A 622 24.14 22.36 11.69
C ARG A 622 22.85 22.68 12.47
N PRO A 623 21.99 21.69 12.72
CA PRO A 623 20.76 21.89 13.47
C PRO A 623 21.05 22.39 14.90
N ARG A 624 20.20 23.28 15.41
CA ARG A 624 20.33 23.94 16.72
C ARG A 624 19.00 24.10 17.45
N CYS A 625 17.87 23.90 16.79
CA CYS A 625 16.56 23.89 17.41
C CYS A 625 15.63 22.85 16.77
N PHE A 626 14.46 22.63 17.36
CA PHE A 626 13.51 21.63 16.88
C PHE A 626 13.08 21.89 15.42
N TYR A 627 12.86 23.17 15.08
CA TYR A 627 12.42 23.56 13.74
C TYR A 627 13.46 23.23 12.65
N ASP A 628 14.74 23.14 13.00
CA ASP A 628 15.77 22.68 12.07
C ASP A 628 15.55 21.22 11.67
N LEU A 629 15.08 20.37 12.59
CA LEU A 629 14.74 18.98 12.28
C LEU A 629 13.51 18.89 11.35
N VAL A 630 12.55 19.81 11.49
CA VAL A 630 11.40 19.92 10.57
C VAL A 630 11.88 20.18 9.14
N ILE A 631 12.86 21.08 8.98
CA ILE A 631 13.49 21.37 7.69
C ILE A 631 14.27 20.16 7.17
N GLU A 632 15.06 19.50 8.01
CA GLU A 632 15.88 18.33 7.66
C GLU A 632 15.03 17.19 7.03
N VAL A 633 13.85 16.92 7.62
CA VAL A 633 12.91 15.90 7.14
C VAL A 633 12.32 16.25 5.76
N ALA A 634 12.24 17.53 5.43
CA ALA A 634 11.61 18.02 4.20
C ALA A 634 12.59 18.26 3.04
N ILE A 635 13.82 18.71 3.34
CA ILE A 635 14.70 19.33 2.33
C ILE A 635 15.46 18.34 1.44
N ILE A 636 15.87 17.17 1.93
CA ILE A 636 16.63 16.18 1.14
C ILE A 636 15.69 15.30 0.32
N ARG A 637 15.16 15.87 -0.77
CA ARG A 637 14.21 15.23 -1.70
C ARG A 637 14.45 15.70 -3.15
N PRO A 638 14.00 14.94 -4.17
CA PRO A 638 14.19 15.32 -5.56
C PRO A 638 13.68 16.73 -5.90
N GLY A 639 12.52 17.14 -5.38
CA GLY A 639 11.96 18.49 -5.63
C GLY A 639 12.85 19.65 -5.21
N PRO A 640 13.17 19.80 -3.91
CA PRO A 640 14.07 20.85 -3.45
C PRO A 640 15.46 20.81 -4.11
N ILE A 641 15.95 19.63 -4.52
CA ILE A 641 17.21 19.48 -5.25
C ILE A 641 17.07 20.00 -6.69
N GLN A 642 15.98 19.66 -7.38
CA GLN A 642 15.68 20.09 -8.75
C GLN A 642 15.35 21.58 -8.83
N GLY A 643 14.68 22.12 -7.81
CA GLY A 643 14.33 23.55 -7.69
C GLY A 643 15.45 24.44 -7.13
N ASP A 644 16.68 23.94 -7.02
CA ASP A 644 17.86 24.63 -6.47
C ASP A 644 17.62 25.34 -5.11
N MET A 645 16.86 24.70 -4.21
CA MET A 645 16.48 25.28 -2.91
C MET A 645 17.50 24.98 -1.81
N VAL A 646 18.22 23.85 -1.94
CA VAL A 646 19.14 23.33 -0.92
C VAL A 646 20.37 24.24 -0.76
N HIS A 647 20.97 24.67 -1.86
CA HIS A 647 22.20 25.47 -1.82
C HIS A 647 21.99 26.88 -1.25
N PRO A 648 20.98 27.67 -1.67
CA PRO A 648 20.66 28.95 -1.05
C PRO A 648 20.40 28.84 0.45
N TYR A 649 19.65 27.82 0.88
CA TYR A 649 19.37 27.61 2.30
C TYR A 649 20.65 27.39 3.12
N ILE A 650 21.56 26.51 2.66
CA ILE A 650 22.83 26.26 3.35
C ILE A 650 23.68 27.54 3.42
N ARG A 651 23.84 28.28 2.31
CA ARG A 651 24.67 29.50 2.29
C ARG A 651 24.15 30.54 3.29
N ARG A 652 22.83 30.76 3.32
CA ARG A 652 22.19 31.68 4.27
C ARG A 652 22.34 31.20 5.71
N ARG A 653 22.18 29.91 5.95
CA ARG A 653 22.34 29.29 7.27
C ARG A 653 23.76 29.45 7.82
N ARG A 654 24.77 29.43 6.95
CA ARG A 654 26.19 29.63 7.30
C ARG A 654 26.61 31.10 7.36
N GLY A 655 25.72 32.02 7.02
CA GLY A 655 26.03 33.44 6.90
C GLY A 655 26.89 33.79 5.68
N GLU A 656 27.03 32.88 4.70
CA GLU A 656 27.73 33.12 3.42
C GLU A 656 26.89 34.01 2.48
N GLU A 657 25.57 34.04 2.67
CA GLU A 657 24.61 34.85 1.91
C GLU A 657 23.67 35.59 2.88
N LYS A 658 23.46 36.91 2.69
CA LYS A 658 22.56 37.69 3.55
C LYS A 658 21.10 37.34 3.21
N VAL A 659 20.30 37.06 4.24
CA VAL A 659 18.85 36.87 4.08
C VAL A 659 18.20 38.22 3.80
N VAL A 660 17.57 38.36 2.64
CA VAL A 660 16.82 39.55 2.23
C VAL A 660 15.40 39.11 1.89
N PHE A 661 14.42 39.76 2.51
CA PHE A 661 13.00 39.56 2.22
C PHE A 661 12.50 40.71 1.35
N PRO A 662 11.67 40.43 0.32
CA PRO A 662 11.13 41.46 -0.56
C PRO A 662 10.04 42.32 0.11
N SER A 663 9.39 41.82 1.16
CA SER A 663 8.40 42.54 1.96
C SER A 663 8.30 41.95 3.37
N ASP A 664 7.79 42.73 4.32
CA ASP A 664 7.56 42.27 5.71
C ASP A 664 6.55 41.12 5.76
N ALA A 665 5.51 41.17 4.92
CA ALA A 665 4.47 40.13 4.84
C ALA A 665 5.02 38.79 4.36
N LEU A 666 5.85 38.77 3.30
CA LEU A 666 6.52 37.54 2.85
C LEU A 666 7.63 37.12 3.82
N GLY A 667 8.24 38.07 4.54
CA GLY A 667 9.19 37.80 5.63
C GLY A 667 8.57 36.98 6.77
N GLN A 668 7.30 37.21 7.10
CA GLN A 668 6.60 36.41 8.13
C GLN A 668 6.40 34.94 7.72
N VAL A 669 6.22 34.67 6.42
CA VAL A 669 6.03 33.31 5.88
C VAL A 669 7.36 32.57 5.73
N LEU A 670 8.38 33.25 5.19
CA LEU A 670 9.66 32.65 4.82
C LEU A 670 10.76 32.83 5.87
N GLY A 671 10.47 33.53 6.97
CA GLY A 671 11.45 33.84 8.01
C GLY A 671 12.11 32.61 8.60
N LYS A 672 11.30 31.60 8.95
CA LYS A 672 11.78 30.34 9.54
C LYS A 672 12.64 29.49 8.59
N THR A 673 12.48 29.69 7.28
CA THR A 673 13.21 28.97 6.22
C THR A 673 14.25 29.85 5.51
N LEU A 674 14.65 30.97 6.14
CA LEU A 674 15.68 31.87 5.65
C LEU A 674 15.42 32.39 4.22
N GLY A 675 14.16 32.68 3.90
CA GLY A 675 13.80 33.25 2.59
C GLY A 675 13.73 32.22 1.45
N VAL A 676 13.75 30.91 1.76
CA VAL A 676 13.60 29.83 0.76
C VAL A 676 12.26 29.14 1.01
N PRO A 677 11.33 29.06 0.04
CA PRO A 677 10.14 28.25 0.20
C PRO A 677 10.56 26.78 0.25
N LEU A 678 10.25 26.07 1.33
CA LEU A 678 10.58 24.65 1.52
C LEU A 678 9.34 23.76 1.72
N PHE A 679 8.20 24.37 2.05
CA PHE A 679 6.95 23.65 2.32
C PHE A 679 5.82 24.07 1.37
N GLN A 680 4.87 23.16 1.18
CA GLN A 680 3.66 23.43 0.38
C GLN A 680 2.82 24.57 0.95
N GLU A 681 2.67 24.62 2.28
CA GLU A 681 1.96 25.69 2.98
C GLU A 681 2.59 27.06 2.68
N GLN A 682 3.92 27.15 2.64
CA GLN A 682 4.62 28.39 2.28
C GLN A 682 4.37 28.78 0.83
N ALA A 683 4.42 27.82 -0.10
CA ALA A 683 4.10 28.07 -1.51
C ALA A 683 2.68 28.63 -1.70
N MET A 684 1.69 28.08 -0.99
CA MET A 684 0.32 28.58 -1.02
C MET A 684 0.21 29.99 -0.42
N GLN A 685 0.86 30.24 0.73
CA GLN A 685 0.87 31.56 1.35
C GLN A 685 1.56 32.62 0.47
N ILE A 686 2.59 32.25 -0.28
CA ILE A 686 3.21 33.13 -1.29
C ILE A 686 2.21 33.48 -2.40
N ALA A 687 1.41 32.52 -2.88
CA ALA A 687 0.38 32.81 -3.88
C ALA A 687 -0.72 33.73 -3.33
N ILE A 688 -1.16 33.51 -2.09
CA ILE A 688 -2.22 34.30 -1.45
C ILE A 688 -1.72 35.73 -1.15
N ILE A 689 -0.63 35.87 -0.41
CA ILE A 689 -0.11 37.16 0.05
C ILE A 689 0.62 37.90 -1.08
N GLY A 690 1.40 37.18 -1.88
CA GLY A 690 2.22 37.75 -2.94
C GLY A 690 1.43 38.05 -4.20
N ALA A 691 0.63 37.10 -4.69
CA ALA A 691 -0.11 37.22 -5.96
C ALA A 691 -1.61 37.58 -5.78
N GLY A 692 -2.10 37.69 -4.54
CA GLY A 692 -3.50 38.02 -4.26
C GLY A 692 -4.48 36.91 -4.60
N PHE A 693 -4.03 35.65 -4.58
CA PHE A 693 -4.92 34.50 -4.81
C PHE A 693 -5.88 34.34 -3.63
N THR A 694 -7.10 33.90 -3.90
CA THR A 694 -7.94 33.37 -2.81
C THR A 694 -7.36 32.03 -2.31
N PRO A 695 -7.67 31.60 -1.06
CA PRO A 695 -7.25 30.28 -0.58
C PRO A 695 -7.65 29.13 -1.52
N GLU A 696 -8.80 29.26 -2.17
CA GLU A 696 -9.30 28.30 -3.16
C GLU A 696 -8.48 28.29 -4.46
N GLU A 697 -8.10 29.46 -4.97
CA GLU A 697 -7.22 29.59 -6.14
C GLU A 697 -5.83 28.98 -5.87
N ALA A 698 -5.30 29.18 -4.66
CA ALA A 698 -4.00 28.63 -4.26
C ALA A 698 -4.03 27.09 -4.19
N ASP A 699 -5.11 26.47 -3.71
CA ASP A 699 -5.25 25.02 -3.75
C ASP A 699 -5.45 24.48 -5.18
N ARG A 700 -6.19 25.19 -6.04
CA ARG A 700 -6.31 24.83 -7.47
C ARG A 700 -4.96 24.83 -8.18
N LEU A 701 -4.13 25.85 -7.92
CA LEU A 701 -2.74 25.89 -8.39
C LEU A 701 -1.98 24.65 -7.92
N ARG A 702 -2.01 24.32 -6.62
CA ARG A 702 -1.34 23.14 -6.07
C ARG A 702 -1.75 21.84 -6.78
N ARG A 703 -3.04 21.64 -7.07
CA ARG A 703 -3.53 20.44 -7.78
C ARG A 703 -3.07 20.37 -9.23
N ALA A 704 -3.14 21.50 -9.95
CA ALA A 704 -2.66 21.57 -11.33
C ALA A 704 -1.16 21.24 -11.43
N LEU A 705 -0.38 21.65 -10.43
CA LEU A 705 1.04 21.33 -10.33
C LEU A 705 1.29 19.82 -10.08
N ALA A 706 0.39 19.12 -9.36
CA ALA A 706 0.49 17.69 -9.09
C ALA A 706 0.10 16.81 -10.30
N THR A 707 -0.80 17.29 -11.18
CA THR A 707 -1.27 16.55 -12.36
C THR A 707 -0.52 16.90 -13.65
N PHE A 708 0.60 17.62 -13.54
CA PHE A 708 1.33 18.24 -14.64
C PHE A 708 1.55 17.35 -15.88
N LYS A 709 1.91 16.07 -15.69
CA LYS A 709 2.15 15.12 -16.80
C LYS A 709 0.89 14.75 -17.61
N LYS A 710 -0.30 15.03 -17.07
CA LYS A 710 -1.58 14.59 -17.65
C LYS A 710 -2.39 15.74 -18.28
N THR A 711 -2.27 16.98 -17.82
CA THR A 711 -3.33 17.98 -18.06
C THR A 711 -2.89 19.32 -18.68
N GLY A 712 -1.60 19.64 -18.81
CA GLY A 712 -1.14 20.81 -19.61
C GLY A 712 -1.62 22.21 -19.17
N THR A 713 -2.29 22.38 -18.03
CA THR A 713 -2.98 23.62 -17.61
C THR A 713 -2.12 24.64 -16.82
N ILE A 714 -0.84 24.35 -16.54
CA ILE A 714 0.02 25.19 -15.66
C ILE A 714 0.24 26.62 -16.19
N HIS A 715 0.33 26.78 -17.52
CA HIS A 715 0.63 28.09 -18.13
C HIS A 715 -0.39 29.18 -17.76
N LEU A 716 -1.67 28.81 -17.56
CA LEU A 716 -2.73 29.75 -17.17
C LEU A 716 -2.52 30.32 -15.75
N PHE A 717 -2.14 29.45 -14.80
CA PHE A 717 -1.87 29.90 -13.43
C PHE A 717 -0.59 30.73 -13.34
N ARG A 718 0.39 30.47 -14.20
CA ARG A 718 1.64 31.24 -14.29
C ARG A 718 1.36 32.71 -14.62
N GLU A 719 0.58 32.96 -15.67
CA GLU A 719 0.24 34.32 -16.07
C GLU A 719 -0.52 35.07 -14.97
N ARG A 720 -1.51 34.41 -14.36
CA ARG A 720 -2.29 34.98 -13.24
C ARG A 720 -1.41 35.31 -12.02
N PHE A 721 -0.47 34.43 -11.69
CA PHE A 721 0.46 34.60 -10.57
C PHE A 721 1.40 35.79 -10.79
N LEU A 722 2.03 35.87 -11.98
CA LEU A 722 2.96 36.95 -12.30
C LEU A 722 2.25 38.32 -12.34
N ALA A 723 1.04 38.39 -12.91
CA ALA A 723 0.24 39.60 -12.92
C ALA A 723 -0.13 40.09 -11.50
N GLY A 724 -0.49 39.16 -10.61
CA GLY A 724 -0.79 39.46 -9.20
C GLY A 724 0.42 39.96 -8.43
N MET A 725 1.58 39.33 -8.62
CA MET A 725 2.85 39.75 -8.00
C MET A 725 3.25 41.17 -8.45
N ALA A 726 3.11 41.47 -9.75
CA ALA A 726 3.40 42.79 -10.29
C ALA A 726 2.45 43.87 -9.71
N ALA A 727 1.15 43.56 -9.56
CA ALA A 727 0.18 44.47 -8.96
C ALA A 727 0.50 44.82 -7.50
N ASN A 728 1.14 43.90 -6.76
CA ASN A 728 1.58 44.10 -5.38
C ASN A 728 3.00 44.69 -5.27
N GLY A 729 3.62 45.10 -6.38
CA GLY A 729 4.90 45.81 -6.40
C GLY A 729 6.14 44.93 -6.33
N TYR A 730 6.03 43.63 -6.59
CA TYR A 730 7.18 42.72 -6.62
C TYR A 730 7.91 42.74 -7.98
N ASP A 731 9.24 42.58 -7.94
CA ASP A 731 10.07 42.52 -9.13
C ASP A 731 9.77 41.28 -10.00
N ALA A 732 9.85 41.44 -11.33
CA ALA A 732 9.50 40.39 -12.28
C ALA A 732 10.44 39.17 -12.20
N GLU A 733 11.74 39.39 -11.97
CA GLU A 733 12.71 38.31 -11.82
C GLU A 733 12.45 37.53 -10.52
N PHE A 734 12.06 38.22 -9.46
CA PHE A 734 11.65 37.58 -8.20
C PHE A 734 10.38 36.73 -8.37
N ALA A 735 9.36 37.26 -9.05
CA ALA A 735 8.10 36.56 -9.29
C ALA A 735 8.29 35.29 -10.12
N GLU A 736 9.11 35.36 -11.17
CA GLU A 736 9.47 34.22 -12.02
C GLU A 736 10.20 33.11 -11.26
N ARG A 737 11.19 33.47 -10.44
CA ARG A 737 11.88 32.49 -9.59
C ARG A 737 10.94 31.85 -8.58
N CYS A 738 10.04 32.62 -7.95
CA CYS A 738 9.06 32.07 -7.03
C CYS A 738 8.13 31.08 -7.72
N PHE A 739 7.66 31.38 -8.94
CA PHE A 739 6.79 30.46 -9.67
C PHE A 739 7.53 29.18 -10.07
N SER A 740 8.78 29.28 -10.56
CA SER A 740 9.60 28.11 -10.89
C SER A 740 9.89 27.22 -9.66
N GLN A 741 10.10 27.84 -8.50
CA GLN A 741 10.20 27.13 -7.22
C GLN A 741 8.89 26.41 -6.87
N ILE A 742 7.75 27.09 -7.01
CA ILE A 742 6.40 26.53 -6.83
C ILE A 742 6.12 25.37 -7.80
N GLU A 743 6.55 25.44 -9.06
CA GLU A 743 6.45 24.34 -10.02
C GLU A 743 7.22 23.10 -9.53
N GLY A 744 8.43 23.29 -8.99
CA GLY A 744 9.20 22.21 -8.35
C GLY A 744 8.51 21.56 -7.15
N PHE A 745 7.59 22.28 -6.48
CA PHE A 745 6.74 21.75 -5.40
C PHE A 745 5.59 20.88 -5.89
N GLY A 746 5.18 20.99 -7.16
CA GLY A 746 4.09 20.21 -7.75
C GLY A 746 4.29 18.70 -7.65
N GLU A 747 5.52 18.25 -7.92
CA GLU A 747 5.84 16.83 -7.95
C GLU A 747 6.34 16.29 -6.59
N TYR A 748 6.91 17.14 -5.74
CA TYR A 748 7.69 16.68 -4.57
C TYR A 748 7.52 17.54 -3.31
N GLY A 749 6.58 18.48 -3.32
CA GLY A 749 6.38 19.36 -2.19
C GLY A 749 5.99 18.59 -0.93
N PHE A 750 6.50 19.04 0.21
CA PHE A 750 6.28 18.38 1.48
C PHE A 750 5.42 19.23 2.43
N PRO A 751 4.43 18.62 3.13
CA PRO A 751 3.65 19.32 4.14
C PRO A 751 4.51 19.70 5.35
N GLU A 752 4.44 20.96 5.80
CA GLU A 752 5.10 21.42 7.03
C GLU A 752 4.59 20.65 8.26
N SER A 753 3.27 20.48 8.35
CA SER A 753 2.57 19.73 9.40
C SER A 753 3.04 18.28 9.55
N HIS A 754 3.20 17.60 8.42
CA HIS A 754 3.71 16.24 8.38
C HIS A 754 5.20 16.20 8.77
N ALA A 755 6.01 17.15 8.30
CA ALA A 755 7.41 17.26 8.68
C ALA A 755 7.59 17.49 10.18
N ALA A 756 6.77 18.35 10.78
CA ALA A 756 6.80 18.66 12.20
C ALA A 756 6.47 17.42 13.05
N SER A 757 5.46 16.65 12.63
CA SER A 757 5.12 15.38 13.28
C SER A 757 6.30 14.40 13.26
N PHE A 758 6.93 14.19 12.10
CA PHE A 758 8.06 13.27 12.01
C PHE A 758 9.31 13.78 12.74
N ALA A 759 9.55 15.09 12.76
CA ALA A 759 10.66 15.70 13.49
C ALA A 759 10.65 15.37 14.99
N LEU A 760 9.46 15.19 15.61
CA LEU A 760 9.36 14.72 16.99
C LEU A 760 9.99 13.33 17.19
N LEU A 761 9.79 12.42 16.24
CA LEU A 761 10.40 11.09 16.28
C LEU A 761 11.89 11.12 15.94
N VAL A 762 12.32 12.05 15.07
CA VAL A 762 13.75 12.33 14.84
C VAL A 762 14.40 12.73 16.16
N TYR A 763 13.81 13.72 16.85
CA TYR A 763 14.32 14.19 18.13
C TYR A 763 14.33 13.07 19.19
N ALA A 764 13.23 12.33 19.34
CA ALA A 764 13.14 11.26 20.33
C ALA A 764 14.18 10.14 20.09
N SER A 765 14.33 9.70 18.84
CA SER A 765 15.34 8.68 18.49
C SER A 765 16.77 9.20 18.63
N ALA A 766 17.03 10.46 18.29
CA ALA A 766 18.35 11.09 18.48
C ALA A 766 18.69 11.27 19.97
N TRP A 767 17.70 11.64 20.80
CA TRP A 767 17.86 11.76 22.25
C TRP A 767 18.21 10.41 22.89
N LEU A 768 17.47 9.35 22.50
CA LEU A 768 17.76 7.98 22.95
C LEU A 768 19.16 7.53 22.54
N LYS A 769 19.57 7.78 21.29
CA LYS A 769 20.92 7.46 20.81
C LYS A 769 22.00 8.21 21.61
N ARG A 770 21.81 9.51 21.84
CA ARG A 770 22.81 10.35 22.53
C ARG A 770 23.02 9.94 23.98
N HIS A 771 21.94 9.73 24.73
CA HIS A 771 22.00 9.51 26.18
C HIS A 771 22.03 8.03 26.56
N HIS A 772 21.46 7.16 25.73
CA HIS A 772 21.33 5.73 26.02
C HIS A 772 21.68 4.86 24.80
N PRO A 773 22.90 4.95 24.24
CA PRO A 773 23.26 4.29 22.98
C PRO A 773 23.08 2.77 23.01
N GLY A 774 23.39 2.11 24.14
CA GLY A 774 23.20 0.67 24.30
C GLY A 774 21.73 0.25 24.30
N ILE A 775 20.88 0.99 25.03
CA ILE A 775 19.43 0.75 25.07
C ILE A 775 18.81 1.03 23.69
N PHE A 776 19.22 2.12 23.04
CA PHE A 776 18.74 2.45 21.70
C PHE A 776 19.10 1.36 20.68
N ALA A 777 20.35 0.89 20.68
CA ALA A 777 20.78 -0.22 19.82
C ALA A 777 20.01 -1.51 20.13
N CYS A 778 19.80 -1.85 21.40
CA CYS A 778 19.00 -2.99 21.83
C CYS A 778 17.57 -2.92 21.28
N ALA A 779 16.90 -1.79 21.49
CA ALA A 779 15.54 -1.55 21.03
C ALA A 779 15.44 -1.57 19.49
N LEU A 780 16.42 -0.98 18.80
CA LEU A 780 16.46 -0.93 17.34
C LEU A 780 16.65 -2.32 16.73
N LEU A 781 17.52 -3.15 17.31
CA LEU A 781 17.68 -4.55 16.92
C LEU A 781 16.40 -5.35 17.19
N ASN A 782 15.70 -5.05 18.28
CA ASN A 782 14.43 -5.68 18.65
C ASN A 782 13.23 -5.19 17.80
N ALA A 783 13.37 -4.12 17.02
CA ALA A 783 12.32 -3.58 16.16
C ALA A 783 12.53 -3.90 14.66
N GLN A 784 13.61 -4.62 14.31
CA GLN A 784 13.87 -5.05 12.93
C GLN A 784 12.79 -6.03 12.41
N PRO A 785 12.45 -5.99 11.10
CA PRO A 785 13.12 -5.24 10.02
C PRO A 785 12.66 -3.77 9.89
N MET A 786 13.58 -2.81 10.03
CA MET A 786 13.33 -1.38 9.80
C MET A 786 14.63 -0.57 9.62
N GLY A 787 14.53 0.65 9.11
CA GLY A 787 15.69 1.54 8.92
C GLY A 787 16.59 1.13 7.74
N PHE A 788 17.67 1.89 7.52
CA PHE A 788 18.57 1.72 6.36
C PHE A 788 19.71 0.73 6.59
N TYR A 789 20.05 0.45 7.85
CA TYR A 789 21.26 -0.28 8.23
C TYR A 789 20.94 -1.69 8.72
N ALA A 790 21.77 -2.66 8.32
CA ALA A 790 21.62 -4.03 8.79
C ALA A 790 22.11 -4.15 10.25
N PRO A 791 21.70 -5.22 10.97
CA PRO A 791 22.11 -5.46 12.37
C PRO A 791 23.61 -5.31 12.63
N ALA A 792 24.46 -5.72 11.69
CA ALA A 792 25.92 -5.60 11.80
C ALA A 792 26.40 -4.14 11.96
N GLN A 793 25.80 -3.20 11.24
CA GLN A 793 26.15 -1.78 11.35
C GLN A 793 25.64 -1.18 12.66
N ILE A 794 24.45 -1.58 13.12
CA ILE A 794 23.89 -1.11 14.40
C ILE A 794 24.76 -1.58 15.57
N VAL A 795 25.17 -2.85 15.57
CA VAL A 795 26.07 -3.41 16.58
C VAL A 795 27.43 -2.72 16.56
N ARG A 796 27.95 -2.43 15.37
CA ARG A 796 29.21 -1.70 15.22
C ARG A 796 29.11 -0.28 15.78
N ASP A 797 28.05 0.45 15.43
CA ASP A 797 27.80 1.80 15.92
C ASP A 797 27.73 1.83 17.46
N ALA A 798 27.02 0.87 18.07
CA ALA A 798 26.96 0.73 19.52
C ALA A 798 28.35 0.52 20.15
N ARG A 799 29.22 -0.31 19.55
CA ARG A 799 30.60 -0.51 20.02
C ARG A 799 31.46 0.75 19.88
N GLU A 800 31.29 1.51 18.80
CA GLU A 800 31.96 2.80 18.59
C GLU A 800 31.50 3.84 19.64
N HIS A 801 30.30 3.69 20.19
CA HIS A 801 29.78 4.46 21.33
C HIS A 801 30.16 3.89 22.71
N GLY A 802 31.06 2.90 22.77
CA GLY A 802 31.56 2.34 24.02
C GLY A 802 30.64 1.29 24.68
N VAL A 803 29.62 0.79 23.97
CA VAL A 803 28.73 -0.26 24.48
C VAL A 803 29.43 -1.62 24.37
N GLU A 804 29.52 -2.36 25.47
CA GLU A 804 29.93 -3.76 25.46
C GLU A 804 28.83 -4.60 24.81
N VAL A 805 29.15 -5.33 23.73
CA VAL A 805 28.20 -6.24 23.06
C VAL A 805 28.66 -7.67 23.26
N ARG A 806 27.77 -8.50 23.80
CA ARG A 806 28.02 -9.90 24.12
C ARG A 806 27.29 -10.82 23.13
N PRO A 807 27.91 -11.93 22.70
CA PRO A 807 27.35 -12.82 21.68
C PRO A 807 26.09 -13.54 22.14
N VAL A 808 25.41 -14.22 21.22
CA VAL A 808 24.33 -15.14 21.59
C VAL A 808 24.90 -16.26 22.46
N CYS A 809 24.19 -16.62 23.52
CA CYS A 809 24.62 -17.66 24.47
C CYS A 809 23.43 -18.53 24.85
N ILE A 810 23.60 -19.85 24.77
CA ILE A 810 22.57 -20.84 25.07
C ILE A 810 21.96 -20.68 26.48
N ASN A 811 22.75 -20.22 27.44
CA ASN A 811 22.37 -20.08 28.85
C ASN A 811 21.95 -18.65 29.26
N ALA A 812 22.30 -17.63 28.47
CA ALA A 812 22.07 -16.23 28.85
C ALA A 812 21.13 -15.47 27.91
N SER A 813 21.07 -15.83 26.62
CA SER A 813 20.24 -15.13 25.64
C SER A 813 18.76 -15.53 25.75
N TYR A 814 17.87 -14.62 25.37
CA TYR A 814 16.46 -14.87 25.14
C TYR A 814 16.13 -14.70 23.66
N TRP A 815 14.85 -14.74 23.28
CA TRP A 815 14.46 -14.40 21.91
C TRP A 815 14.94 -12.99 21.54
N ASP A 816 14.52 -11.99 22.32
CA ASP A 816 14.94 -10.61 22.17
C ASP A 816 16.37 -10.37 22.66
N ASN A 817 17.02 -9.35 22.09
CA ASN A 817 18.24 -8.79 22.62
C ASN A 817 17.90 -8.10 23.95
N VAL A 818 18.79 -8.19 24.94
CA VAL A 818 18.54 -7.63 26.28
C VAL A 818 19.72 -6.79 26.75
N MET A 819 19.43 -5.83 27.63
CA MET A 819 20.45 -5.11 28.37
C MET A 819 20.69 -5.81 29.70
N GLU A 820 21.96 -6.10 30.02
CA GLU A 820 22.36 -6.77 31.26
C GLU A 820 23.49 -5.99 31.95
N PRO A 821 23.65 -6.05 33.28
CA PRO A 821 24.76 -5.38 33.95
C PRO A 821 26.12 -5.81 33.41
N ASP A 822 27.00 -4.85 33.14
CA ASP A 822 28.35 -5.12 32.62
C ASP A 822 29.34 -5.56 33.72
N GLY A 823 28.93 -5.48 34.99
CA GLY A 823 29.77 -5.78 36.16
C GLY A 823 30.68 -4.62 36.60
N ARG A 824 30.62 -3.46 35.93
CA ARG A 824 31.36 -2.23 36.20
C ARG A 824 30.46 -1.04 36.55
N GLY A 825 29.15 -1.29 36.69
CA GLY A 825 28.15 -0.27 37.00
C GLY A 825 27.44 0.30 35.76
N GLY A 826 27.74 -0.21 34.56
CA GLY A 826 27.05 0.09 33.32
C GLY A 826 26.20 -1.09 32.82
N LEU A 827 25.79 -1.02 31.55
CA LEU A 827 25.01 -2.06 30.89
C LEU A 827 25.73 -2.55 29.63
N ALA A 828 25.67 -3.87 29.40
CA ALA A 828 26.12 -4.55 28.20
C ALA A 828 24.90 -5.04 27.39
N LEU A 829 25.02 -4.99 26.07
CA LEU A 829 24.02 -5.52 25.13
C LEU A 829 24.28 -7.02 24.90
N ARG A 830 23.34 -7.87 25.31
CA ARG A 830 23.33 -9.30 24.99
C ARG A 830 22.52 -9.55 23.72
N LEU A 831 23.16 -10.15 22.71
CA LEU A 831 22.44 -10.56 21.50
C LEU A 831 21.45 -11.70 21.80
N GLY A 832 20.23 -11.57 21.26
CA GLY A 832 19.15 -12.54 21.37
C GLY A 832 19.16 -13.57 20.23
N PHE A 833 18.43 -14.67 20.43
CA PHE A 833 18.25 -15.73 19.43
C PHE A 833 17.62 -15.25 18.14
N ARG A 834 16.87 -14.13 18.15
CA ARG A 834 16.29 -13.51 16.95
C ARG A 834 17.32 -13.09 15.90
N GLN A 835 18.59 -12.95 16.27
CA GLN A 835 19.67 -12.65 15.32
C GLN A 835 20.09 -13.90 14.53
N ILE A 836 19.76 -15.11 15.01
CA ILE A 836 20.09 -16.35 14.33
C ILE A 836 19.12 -16.59 13.18
N LYS A 837 19.67 -16.73 11.99
CA LYS A 837 18.92 -17.03 10.77
C LYS A 837 18.27 -18.42 10.89
N ALA A 838 17.01 -18.52 10.45
CA ALA A 838 16.21 -19.76 10.41
C ALA A 838 15.82 -20.36 11.77
N MET A 839 15.97 -19.60 12.86
CA MET A 839 15.39 -19.89 14.18
C MET A 839 14.04 -19.19 14.32
N ARG A 840 13.04 -19.88 14.88
CA ARG A 840 11.71 -19.32 15.15
C ARG A 840 11.59 -18.85 16.61
N GLU A 841 10.70 -17.89 16.87
CA GLU A 841 10.46 -17.38 18.22
C GLU A 841 9.97 -18.46 19.18
N GLU A 842 9.02 -19.29 18.75
CA GLU A 842 8.49 -20.41 19.53
C GLU A 842 9.61 -21.39 19.96
N GLU A 843 10.56 -21.67 19.06
CA GLU A 843 11.72 -22.54 19.35
C GLU A 843 12.62 -21.93 20.43
N ALA A 844 12.84 -20.61 20.39
CA ALA A 844 13.61 -19.89 21.41
C ALA A 844 12.89 -19.86 22.76
N LEU A 845 11.58 -19.58 22.77
CA LEU A 845 10.76 -19.55 23.98
C LEU A 845 10.75 -20.91 24.69
N TRP A 846 10.57 -21.99 23.93
CA TRP A 846 10.63 -23.34 24.48
C TRP A 846 12.00 -23.69 25.05
N LEU A 847 13.07 -23.39 24.29
CA LEU A 847 14.45 -23.61 24.72
C LEU A 847 14.80 -22.83 25.99
N THR A 848 14.36 -21.59 26.10
CA THR A 848 14.59 -20.77 27.30
C THR A 848 13.79 -21.27 28.50
N SER A 849 12.56 -21.75 28.29
CA SER A 849 11.70 -22.31 29.34
C SER A 849 12.26 -23.62 29.92
N ALA A 850 12.83 -24.48 29.07
CA ALA A 850 13.44 -25.75 29.47
C ALA A 850 14.83 -25.60 30.14
N ARG A 851 15.42 -24.39 30.13
CA ARG A 851 16.80 -24.11 30.57
C ARG A 851 17.05 -24.45 32.04
N GLY A 852 16.07 -24.31 32.94
CA GLY A 852 16.25 -24.55 34.38
C GLY A 852 17.53 -23.89 34.93
N ASN A 853 18.41 -24.66 35.57
CA ASN A 853 19.71 -24.19 36.10
C ASN A 853 20.83 -24.02 35.03
N GLY A 854 20.47 -23.99 33.74
CA GLY A 854 21.39 -23.96 32.60
C GLY A 854 21.62 -25.33 31.97
N TYR A 855 22.09 -25.30 30.72
CA TYR A 855 22.61 -26.44 29.96
C TYR A 855 24.13 -26.54 30.20
N ARG A 856 24.66 -27.76 30.29
CA ARG A 856 26.10 -28.04 30.47
C ARG A 856 26.72 -28.59 29.20
N GLU A 857 25.95 -29.37 28.44
CA GLU A 857 26.36 -30.00 27.18
C GLU A 857 25.33 -29.76 26.06
N VAL A 858 25.71 -30.00 24.80
CA VAL A 858 24.78 -29.88 23.66
C VAL A 858 23.61 -30.87 23.80
N GLU A 859 23.89 -32.06 24.33
CA GLU A 859 22.89 -33.11 24.53
C GLU A 859 21.81 -32.72 25.54
N ASP A 860 22.14 -31.88 26.53
CA ASP A 860 21.16 -31.40 27.52
C ASP A 860 20.02 -30.62 26.85
N VAL A 861 20.34 -29.86 25.79
CA VAL A 861 19.34 -29.09 25.04
C VAL A 861 18.40 -30.03 24.27
N TRP A 862 18.92 -31.13 23.74
CA TRP A 862 18.11 -32.16 23.10
C TRP A 862 17.21 -32.88 24.11
N ARG A 863 17.80 -33.38 25.20
CA ARG A 863 17.09 -34.20 26.21
C ARG A 863 16.03 -33.40 26.96
N ARG A 864 16.38 -32.20 27.43
CA ARG A 864 15.51 -31.41 28.33
C ARG A 864 14.53 -30.52 27.57
N ALA A 865 14.95 -29.96 26.44
CA ALA A 865 14.08 -29.11 25.63
C ALA A 865 13.45 -29.85 24.45
N GLY A 866 13.71 -31.15 24.25
CA GLY A 866 13.09 -31.92 23.15
C GLY A 866 13.34 -31.31 21.77
N THR A 867 14.48 -30.65 21.59
CA THR A 867 14.72 -29.81 20.42
C THR A 867 15.13 -30.65 19.20
N PRO A 868 14.61 -30.38 18.00
CA PRO A 868 14.95 -31.16 16.82
C PRO A 868 16.44 -30.98 16.46
N PRO A 869 17.13 -32.00 15.91
CA PRO A 869 18.55 -31.92 15.54
C PRO A 869 18.91 -30.72 14.62
N ARG A 870 17.96 -30.31 13.77
CA ARG A 870 18.07 -29.10 12.94
C ARG A 870 18.37 -27.86 13.78
N LEU A 871 17.69 -27.68 14.91
CA LEU A 871 17.83 -26.50 15.77
C LEU A 871 19.18 -26.50 16.50
N LEU A 872 19.64 -27.67 16.98
CA LEU A 872 20.95 -27.82 17.59
C LEU A 872 22.08 -27.46 16.61
N THR A 873 21.93 -27.88 15.35
CA THR A 873 22.86 -27.53 14.27
C THR A 873 22.90 -26.02 14.07
N ILE A 874 21.75 -25.37 13.97
CA ILE A 874 21.64 -23.91 13.81
C ILE A 874 22.27 -23.15 14.98
N LEU A 875 22.05 -23.60 16.22
CA LEU A 875 22.64 -23.00 17.41
C LEU A 875 24.17 -23.15 17.45
N ALA A 876 24.67 -24.31 17.01
CA ALA A 876 26.10 -24.56 16.90
C ALA A 876 26.75 -23.73 15.77
N GLU A 877 26.12 -23.64 14.59
CA GLU A 877 26.55 -22.74 13.51
C GLU A 877 26.59 -21.28 13.97
N ALA A 878 25.67 -20.86 14.83
CA ALA A 878 25.64 -19.52 15.41
C ALA A 878 26.60 -19.31 16.61
N ASP A 879 27.46 -20.27 16.94
CA ASP A 879 28.41 -20.21 18.07
C ASP A 879 27.74 -20.00 19.45
N ALA A 880 26.47 -20.39 19.60
CA ALA A 880 25.70 -20.15 20.84
C ALA A 880 26.20 -20.97 22.04
N PHE A 881 26.98 -22.02 21.80
CA PHE A 881 27.54 -22.91 22.81
C PHE A 881 28.92 -22.48 23.33
N ALA A 882 29.50 -21.38 22.82
CA ALA A 882 30.79 -20.88 23.28
C ALA A 882 30.84 -20.63 24.80
N GLY A 883 29.70 -20.25 25.41
CA GLY A 883 29.57 -20.09 26.86
C GLY A 883 29.73 -21.38 27.69
N LEU A 884 29.68 -22.56 27.05
CA LEU A 884 29.97 -23.86 27.66
C LEU A 884 31.46 -24.25 27.56
N GLY A 885 32.28 -23.42 26.91
CA GLY A 885 33.69 -23.71 26.61
C GLY A 885 33.89 -24.61 25.38
N LEU A 886 32.86 -24.81 24.56
CA LEU A 886 32.93 -25.57 23.30
C LEU A 886 33.33 -24.67 22.13
N THR A 887 34.18 -25.18 21.23
CA THR A 887 34.37 -24.52 19.93
C THR A 887 33.19 -24.79 19.01
N ARG A 888 32.98 -23.94 17.99
CA ARG A 888 31.93 -24.13 16.98
C ARG A 888 31.97 -25.51 16.33
N ARG A 889 33.17 -26.03 16.00
CA ARG A 889 33.36 -27.37 15.43
C ARG A 889 33.00 -28.49 16.42
N ASP A 890 33.37 -28.35 17.69
CA ASP A 890 33.02 -29.33 18.73
C ASP A 890 31.50 -29.40 18.92
N ALA A 891 30.84 -28.23 19.02
CA ALA A 891 29.40 -28.15 19.16
C ALA A 891 28.65 -28.72 17.94
N LEU A 892 29.13 -28.44 16.73
CA LEU A 892 28.59 -29.00 15.48
C LEU A 892 28.74 -30.53 15.41
N TRP A 893 29.89 -31.05 15.85
CA TRP A 893 30.14 -32.49 15.91
C TRP A 893 29.16 -33.17 16.87
N GLN A 894 29.02 -32.64 18.08
CA GLN A 894 28.06 -33.15 19.08
C GLN A 894 26.62 -33.04 18.58
N ALA A 895 26.23 -31.92 17.97
CA ALA A 895 24.89 -31.74 17.43
C ALA A 895 24.55 -32.74 16.31
N ARG A 896 25.52 -33.09 15.45
CA ARG A 896 25.34 -34.06 14.36
C ARG A 896 25.32 -35.52 14.81
N ALA A 897 25.85 -35.82 15.98
CA ALA A 897 25.75 -37.15 16.58
C ALA A 897 24.30 -37.48 16.97
N ILE A 898 23.49 -36.47 17.27
CA ILE A 898 22.09 -36.60 17.67
C ILE A 898 21.20 -36.77 16.43
N LYS A 899 20.67 -37.98 16.21
CA LYS A 899 19.82 -38.31 15.05
C LYS A 899 18.33 -38.45 15.37
N GLY A 900 17.97 -38.63 16.64
CA GLY A 900 16.59 -38.80 17.09
C GLY A 900 15.84 -37.48 17.21
N HIS A 901 14.54 -37.48 16.88
CA HIS A 901 13.68 -36.31 17.05
C HIS A 901 13.33 -36.04 18.52
N GLU A 902 13.20 -37.10 19.34
CA GLU A 902 12.94 -37.04 20.78
C GLU A 902 13.78 -38.10 21.51
N PRO A 903 14.18 -37.86 22.77
CA PRO A 903 14.79 -38.88 23.60
C PRO A 903 13.78 -40.02 23.86
N LEU A 904 14.17 -41.27 23.55
CA LEU A 904 13.30 -42.42 23.75
C LEU A 904 13.01 -42.64 25.26
N PRO A 905 11.78 -43.00 25.66
CA PRO A 905 11.35 -43.04 27.08
C PRO A 905 12.20 -43.94 27.99
N LEU A 906 12.84 -44.98 27.43
CA LEU A 906 13.69 -45.91 28.16
C LEU A 906 15.05 -45.29 28.57
N PHE A 907 15.46 -44.20 27.94
CA PHE A 907 16.75 -43.52 28.15
C PHE A 907 16.60 -42.12 28.75
N ALA A 908 15.39 -41.77 29.22
CA ALA A 908 15.10 -40.46 29.81
C ALA A 908 15.65 -40.30 31.24
N ASP A 909 15.80 -41.40 31.99
CA ASP A 909 16.24 -41.44 33.39
C ASP A 909 17.62 -42.11 33.53
N ASP A 910 18.71 -41.42 33.15
CA ASP A 910 20.14 -41.64 33.52
C ASP A 910 20.70 -43.09 33.58
N LEU A 911 19.99 -44.10 33.09
CA LEU A 911 20.42 -45.47 32.97
C LEU A 911 21.13 -45.60 31.62
N GLU A 912 22.44 -45.35 31.65
CA GLU A 912 23.41 -45.65 30.59
C GLU A 912 22.80 -45.48 29.20
N GLY A 913 22.64 -44.22 28.77
CA GLY A 913 22.05 -43.87 27.47
C GLY A 913 22.70 -44.62 26.31
N GLU A 914 22.07 -44.57 25.13
CA GLU A 914 22.68 -45.00 23.86
C GLU A 914 23.96 -44.21 23.46
N GLY A 915 24.67 -43.60 24.42
CA GLY A 915 26.00 -43.06 24.26
C GLY A 915 27.02 -44.19 24.24
N LEU A 916 27.28 -44.73 23.05
CA LEU A 916 28.63 -45.24 22.78
C LEU A 916 29.60 -44.15 23.28
N ARG A 917 30.49 -44.47 24.24
CA ARG A 917 31.62 -43.60 24.58
C ARG A 917 32.49 -43.49 23.34
N GLU A 918 32.16 -42.52 22.48
CA GLU A 918 32.94 -42.25 21.30
C GLU A 918 34.32 -41.78 21.75
N PRO A 919 35.41 -42.28 21.12
CA PRO A 919 36.75 -41.81 21.41
C PRO A 919 36.83 -40.30 21.19
N GLN A 920 37.55 -39.60 22.06
CA GLN A 920 37.71 -38.16 21.98
C GLN A 920 38.30 -37.77 20.62
N VAL A 921 37.51 -37.07 19.80
CA VAL A 921 37.90 -36.62 18.47
C VAL A 921 38.61 -35.27 18.58
N HIS A 922 39.84 -35.18 18.11
CA HIS A 922 40.54 -33.90 17.97
C HIS A 922 40.21 -33.27 16.63
N LEU A 923 39.31 -32.28 16.63
CA LEU A 923 38.97 -31.51 15.44
C LEU A 923 39.99 -30.37 15.23
N PRO A 924 40.35 -30.05 13.98
CA PRO A 924 41.21 -28.89 13.70
C PRO A 924 40.50 -27.62 14.15
N ALA A 925 41.24 -26.67 14.74
CA ALA A 925 40.71 -25.34 15.06
C ALA A 925 40.30 -24.61 13.76
N MET A 926 39.22 -23.85 13.80
CA MET A 926 38.86 -22.94 12.72
C MET A 926 39.82 -21.74 12.74
N SER A 927 40.22 -21.29 11.57
CA SER A 927 40.90 -20.00 11.41
C SER A 927 39.91 -18.86 11.68
N GLU A 928 40.43 -17.68 12.03
CA GLU A 928 39.61 -16.49 12.25
C GLU A 928 38.75 -16.13 11.01
N GLY A 929 39.26 -16.37 9.81
CA GLY A 929 38.52 -16.15 8.56
C GLY A 929 37.35 -17.11 8.38
N GLU A 930 37.52 -18.39 8.72
CA GLU A 930 36.43 -19.37 8.68
C GLU A 930 35.34 -19.01 9.70
N GLU A 931 35.72 -18.68 10.94
CA GLU A 931 34.77 -18.26 11.99
C GLU A 931 33.97 -17.02 11.57
N LEU A 932 34.64 -16.04 10.94
CA LEU A 932 34.01 -14.84 10.44
C LEU A 932 32.97 -15.15 9.35
N VAL A 933 33.28 -16.06 8.42
CA VAL A 933 32.34 -16.43 7.35
C VAL A 933 31.10 -17.09 7.94
N GLU A 934 31.28 -18.01 8.89
CA GLU A 934 30.17 -18.68 9.57
C GLU A 934 29.29 -17.72 10.38
N ASP A 935 29.88 -16.71 11.04
CA ASP A 935 29.13 -15.64 11.71
C ASP A 935 28.19 -14.90 10.73
N TYR A 936 28.68 -14.55 9.53
CA TYR A 936 27.85 -13.88 8.52
C TYR A 936 26.78 -14.79 7.90
N VAL A 937 27.06 -16.08 7.74
CA VAL A 937 26.10 -17.06 7.22
C VAL A 937 24.96 -17.28 8.22
N SER A 938 25.29 -17.43 9.51
CA SER A 938 24.36 -17.74 10.59
C SER A 938 23.62 -16.52 11.13
N MET A 939 24.28 -15.37 11.30
CA MET A 939 23.71 -14.18 11.96
C MET A 939 23.76 -12.89 11.12
N ARG A 940 24.42 -12.91 9.97
CA ARG A 940 24.69 -11.72 9.12
C ARG A 940 25.48 -10.60 9.82
N LEU A 941 26.11 -10.89 10.96
CA LEU A 941 26.96 -9.99 11.73
C LEU A 941 28.07 -10.80 12.42
N THR A 942 29.17 -10.15 12.78
CA THR A 942 30.23 -10.75 13.60
C THR A 942 30.66 -9.79 14.72
N LEU A 943 31.01 -10.34 15.89
CA LEU A 943 31.65 -9.59 16.97
C LEU A 943 33.18 -9.66 16.94
N ARG A 944 33.74 -10.48 16.03
CA ARG A 944 35.18 -10.68 15.83
C ARG A 944 35.78 -9.53 15.02
N SER A 945 36.95 -9.73 14.41
CA SER A 945 37.60 -8.73 13.57
C SER A 945 36.76 -8.38 12.33
N HIS A 946 36.90 -7.15 11.84
CA HIS A 946 36.28 -6.75 10.57
C HIS A 946 36.91 -7.53 9.40
N PRO A 947 36.16 -7.94 8.34
CA PRO A 947 36.71 -8.74 7.23
C PRO A 947 37.97 -8.12 6.59
N MET A 948 37.99 -6.79 6.44
CA MET A 948 39.14 -6.08 5.92
C MET A 948 40.40 -6.18 6.80
N ALA A 949 40.31 -6.50 8.09
CA ALA A 949 41.50 -6.72 8.93
C ALA A 949 42.31 -7.93 8.44
N LEU A 950 41.62 -8.99 7.99
CA LEU A 950 42.23 -10.20 7.44
C LEU A 950 42.79 -9.98 6.02
N LEU A 951 42.12 -9.14 5.22
CA LEU A 951 42.51 -8.88 3.83
C LEU A 951 43.51 -7.72 3.67
N ARG A 952 43.61 -6.80 4.63
CA ARG A 952 44.48 -5.62 4.56
C ARG A 952 45.93 -5.96 4.22
N PRO A 953 46.56 -7.04 4.75
CA PRO A 953 47.91 -7.43 4.33
C PRO A 953 48.05 -7.71 2.83
N LEU A 954 47.00 -8.14 2.13
CA LEU A 954 47.03 -8.39 0.68
C LEU A 954 46.92 -7.11 -0.16
N PHE A 955 46.40 -6.02 0.42
CA PHE A 955 46.23 -4.72 -0.24
C PHE A 955 47.29 -3.70 0.15
N THR A 956 48.05 -3.98 1.21
CA THR A 956 49.18 -3.14 1.61
C THR A 956 50.36 -3.55 0.72
N ARG A 957 50.76 -2.71 -0.24
CA ARG A 957 52.00 -2.95 -1.00
C ARG A 957 53.13 -3.08 0.01
N GLN A 958 53.89 -4.18 -0.06
CA GLN A 958 55.13 -4.35 0.70
C GLN A 958 56.09 -3.19 0.46
#